data_AF-A0A4D6NVI7-F1
#
_entry.id   AF-A0A4D6NVI7-F1
#
_cell.length_a   1.000
_cell.length_b   1.000
_cell.length_c   1.000
_cell.angle_alpha   90.00
_cell.angle_beta   90.00
_cell.angle_gamma   90.00
#
_symmetry.space_group_name_H-M   'P 1'
#
loop_
_entity.id
_entity.type
_entity.pdbx_description
1 polymer ?
#
loop_
_entity_poly.entity_id
_entity_poly.type
_entity_poly.pdbx_seq_one_letter_code
_entity_poly.pdbx_strand_id
1 'polypeptide(L)'
;MHLKLAEKASVAVLLFSLLSISHFHFSVAEDPYRFFNWNVTYGDIFPLGVRQRGILINGQFPGPDIHSVTNDNLIINVFNSLDEPFLLSWNGIQQRRNSFEDGVFGTTCPIPPGKNFTYILQVKDQIGSFYYFPSLAFHKAAGGFGGIRILSRPRIPVPFPDPAGDYTVLIGDWYKSNHTTLKAHVDNGKKLPFPDGILINGRGPNGVAFNVEQGKTYRLRISNVGLQHSLNFRIQNHKMKLVEVEGTHTVQTTYSSLDVHVGQSYSVLVTADQPAQDYYIVASSRFSYKVLTTTAVLRYSNSAGPVSGPPPGGPTIQIDWSLNQARSIRTNLTASGPRPNPQGSYHYGLINTSRTIVLASSAGQVNGKQRYALNSVSYVAPDTPLKLADYFKISGVFRPGSISDRPTGGGIYLDTSVLQTDYRSFVEFVFQNNENIVQSYHLDGYSFFVVGMDGGQWTPASRNQYNLHDAVSRCTTQVYPMSWTAIYVALDNVGMWNLRSEFWARQYLGQQLYLRVFTTSTSIRDEFPVPKNAILCGRASDYILLYRKVLPTFATLLIGNSGASSFNLPGLEYDPQLLLHGQQYIELYKPFPASSQIHNKISLAGLHDKGKAAILEIETKSFEKDSGDLLCMNSHSNTLTVMIELKQYTE
;
A
#
# COMPACT_ATOMS: atom_id res chain seq x y z
N MET A 1 66.25 -8.54 -31.72
CA MET A 1 65.42 -7.36 -31.39
C MET A 1 63.92 -7.68 -31.32
N HIS A 2 63.41 -8.75 -31.96
CA HIS A 2 61.98 -9.08 -31.97
C HIS A 2 61.39 -9.74 -30.70
N LEU A 3 62.17 -10.45 -29.86
CA LEU A 3 61.61 -11.08 -28.65
C LEU A 3 61.26 -10.08 -27.52
N LYS A 4 61.96 -8.95 -27.41
CA LYS A 4 61.72 -7.96 -26.33
C LYS A 4 60.49 -7.07 -26.55
N LEU A 5 59.91 -7.05 -27.76
CA LEU A 5 58.66 -6.33 -28.04
C LEU A 5 57.42 -7.15 -27.65
N ALA A 6 57.47 -8.48 -27.78
CA ALA A 6 56.35 -9.37 -27.49
C ALA A 6 56.04 -9.45 -25.97
N GLU A 7 57.07 -9.51 -25.12
CA GLU A 7 56.90 -9.46 -23.66
C GLU A 7 56.28 -8.14 -23.19
N LYS A 8 56.72 -7.00 -23.76
CA LYS A 8 56.18 -5.68 -23.40
C LYS A 8 54.73 -5.49 -23.85
N ALA A 9 54.35 -6.05 -25.00
CA ALA A 9 52.97 -6.05 -25.48
C ALA A 9 52.07 -6.94 -24.61
N SER A 10 52.56 -8.11 -24.19
CA SER A 10 51.81 -9.04 -23.34
C SER A 10 51.56 -8.48 -21.94
N VAL A 11 52.55 -7.81 -21.34
CA VAL A 11 52.40 -7.12 -20.05
C VAL A 11 51.47 -5.90 -20.16
N ALA A 12 51.52 -5.15 -21.26
CA ALA A 12 50.60 -4.02 -21.49
C ALA A 12 49.14 -4.48 -21.67
N VAL A 13 48.90 -5.61 -22.36
CA VAL A 13 47.56 -6.21 -22.48
C VAL A 13 47.08 -6.78 -21.14
N LEU A 14 47.96 -7.34 -20.32
CA LEU A 14 47.62 -7.79 -18.96
C LEU A 14 47.27 -6.61 -18.04
N LEU A 15 48.01 -5.51 -18.13
CA LEU A 15 47.72 -4.28 -17.37
C LEU A 15 46.43 -3.61 -17.85
N PHE A 16 46.16 -3.57 -19.16
CA PHE A 16 44.89 -3.05 -19.70
C PHE A 16 43.69 -3.93 -19.34
N SER A 17 43.86 -5.25 -19.28
CA SER A 17 42.82 -6.18 -18.82
C SER A 17 42.58 -6.06 -17.30
N LEU A 18 43.63 -5.92 -16.49
CA LEU A 18 43.51 -5.65 -15.05
C LEU A 18 42.90 -4.28 -14.75
N LEU A 19 43.24 -3.24 -15.54
CA LEU A 19 42.64 -1.91 -15.46
C LEU A 19 41.19 -1.93 -15.95
N SER A 20 40.82 -2.69 -16.97
CA SER A 20 39.41 -2.81 -17.39
C SER A 20 38.58 -3.64 -16.40
N ILE A 21 39.18 -4.64 -15.74
CA ILE A 21 38.55 -5.36 -14.62
C ILE A 21 38.35 -4.44 -13.40
N SER A 22 39.26 -3.50 -13.14
CA SER A 22 39.12 -2.54 -12.02
C SER A 22 38.09 -1.43 -12.27
N HIS A 23 37.56 -1.29 -13.49
CA HIS A 23 36.49 -0.33 -13.83
C HIS A 23 35.11 -0.98 -13.93
N PHE A 24 34.97 -2.28 -13.65
CA PHE A 24 33.66 -2.87 -13.34
C PHE A 24 33.21 -2.38 -11.98
N HIS A 25 32.70 -1.15 -11.92
CA HIS A 25 31.77 -0.78 -10.88
C HIS A 25 30.61 -1.76 -10.98
N PHE A 26 30.45 -2.62 -9.96
CA PHE A 26 29.20 -3.32 -9.73
C PHE A 26 28.12 -2.26 -9.49
N SER A 27 27.47 -1.82 -10.57
CA SER A 27 26.24 -1.06 -10.47
C SER A 27 25.19 -2.02 -9.94
N VAL A 28 24.95 -1.95 -8.63
CA VAL A 28 23.79 -2.60 -8.02
C VAL A 28 22.57 -1.82 -8.54
N ALA A 29 21.96 -2.30 -9.63
CA ALA A 29 20.80 -1.69 -10.28
C ALA A 29 19.49 -1.95 -9.51
N GLU A 30 19.57 -2.11 -8.19
CA GLU A 30 18.44 -2.42 -7.32
C GLU A 30 17.99 -1.19 -6.53
N ASP A 31 16.70 -1.14 -6.19
CA ASP A 31 16.16 -0.05 -5.40
C ASP A 31 16.74 -0.06 -3.95
N PRO A 32 16.95 1.10 -3.31
CA PRO A 32 17.58 1.18 -1.99
C PRO A 32 16.82 0.42 -0.90
N TYR A 33 17.56 -0.17 0.04
CA TYR A 33 17.00 -0.86 1.20
C TYR A 33 17.06 0.00 2.46
N ARG A 34 15.98 0.02 3.24
CA ARG A 34 15.88 0.65 4.55
C ARG A 34 15.56 -0.41 5.60
N PHE A 35 16.39 -0.48 6.63
CA PHE A 35 16.25 -1.50 7.68
C PHE A 35 15.78 -0.88 8.98
N PHE A 36 14.77 -1.49 9.58
CA PHE A 36 14.20 -1.08 10.86
C PHE A 36 14.13 -2.30 11.78
N ASN A 37 14.63 -2.16 13.00
CA ASN A 37 14.45 -3.16 14.06
C ASN A 37 13.53 -2.58 15.12
N TRP A 38 12.36 -3.20 15.30
CA TRP A 38 11.31 -2.73 16.19
C TRP A 38 11.06 -3.75 17.28
N ASN A 39 11.28 -3.34 18.53
CA ASN A 39 10.86 -4.09 19.70
C ASN A 39 9.51 -3.57 20.19
N VAL A 40 8.51 -4.44 20.18
CA VAL A 40 7.14 -4.12 20.58
C VAL A 40 6.92 -4.59 22.00
N THR A 41 6.65 -3.65 22.91
CA THR A 41 6.54 -3.90 24.35
C THR A 41 5.32 -3.22 24.93
N TYR A 42 4.79 -3.74 26.03
CA TYR A 42 3.92 -2.94 26.88
C TYR A 42 4.73 -1.94 27.71
N GLY A 43 4.19 -0.75 27.89
CA GLY A 43 4.76 0.27 28.78
C GLY A 43 3.73 1.29 29.22
N ASP A 44 4.14 2.18 30.13
CA ASP A 44 3.29 3.24 30.65
C ASP A 44 3.17 4.40 29.65
N ILE A 45 1.94 4.78 29.34
CA ILE A 45 1.60 5.96 28.54
C ILE A 45 0.65 6.87 29.32
N PHE A 46 0.64 8.16 28.98
CA PHE A 46 -0.16 9.19 29.66
C PHE A 46 -0.93 10.08 28.67
N PRO A 47 -1.84 9.53 27.83
CA PRO A 47 -2.38 10.27 26.70
C PRO A 47 -3.34 11.38 27.15
N LEU A 48 -4.16 11.12 28.17
CA LEU A 48 -5.09 12.09 28.76
C LEU A 48 -4.72 12.43 30.21
N GLY A 49 -3.42 12.45 30.52
CA GLY A 49 -2.91 12.69 31.89
C GLY A 49 -3.14 11.54 32.87
N VAL A 50 -3.73 10.43 32.42
CA VAL A 50 -3.96 9.22 33.22
C VAL A 50 -3.00 8.13 32.77
N ARG A 51 -2.31 7.50 33.73
CA ARG A 51 -1.42 6.35 33.47
C ARG A 51 -2.21 5.18 32.90
N GLN A 52 -1.76 4.64 31.77
CA GLN A 52 -2.34 3.48 31.12
C GLN A 52 -1.23 2.56 30.59
N ARG A 53 -1.48 1.25 30.57
CA ARG A 53 -0.62 0.28 29.87
C ARG A 53 -0.94 0.38 28.37
N GLY A 54 0.03 0.85 27.59
CA GLY A 54 -0.06 0.98 26.14
C GLY A 54 1.01 0.15 25.41
N ILE A 55 0.89 0.05 24.09
CA ILE A 55 1.87 -0.58 23.21
C ILE A 55 2.88 0.47 22.76
N LEU A 56 4.15 0.20 23.06
CA LEU A 56 5.30 1.00 22.65
C LEU A 56 6.07 0.28 21.55
N ILE A 57 6.62 1.04 20.61
CA ILE A 57 7.58 0.54 19.63
C ILE A 57 8.90 1.23 19.91
N ASN A 58 9.94 0.45 20.23
CA ASN A 58 11.24 0.96 20.68
C ASN A 58 11.12 1.95 21.85
N GLY A 59 10.21 1.68 22.80
CA GLY A 59 9.95 2.53 23.95
C GLY A 59 9.21 3.84 23.65
N GLN A 60 8.70 4.03 22.43
CA GLN A 60 8.04 5.27 22.00
C GLN A 60 6.52 5.10 21.86
N PHE A 61 5.78 6.14 22.25
CA PHE A 61 4.37 6.34 21.93
C PHE A 61 4.10 7.83 21.61
N PRO A 62 3.58 8.17 20.42
CA PRO A 62 3.38 7.29 19.26
C PRO A 62 4.67 6.59 18.81
N GLY A 63 4.54 5.54 18.00
CA GLY A 63 5.67 4.80 17.45
C GLY A 63 6.54 5.66 16.52
N PRO A 64 7.77 5.21 16.21
CA PRO A 64 8.71 5.95 15.38
C PRO A 64 8.19 6.18 13.96
N ASP A 65 8.46 7.36 13.39
CA ASP A 65 8.14 7.64 11.99
C ASP A 65 9.03 6.81 11.04
N ILE A 66 8.42 6.22 10.02
CA ILE A 66 9.16 5.68 8.87
C ILE A 66 9.38 6.82 7.87
N HIS A 67 10.64 7.10 7.58
CA HIS A 67 11.03 8.03 6.53
C HIS A 67 11.63 7.26 5.35
N SER A 68 10.99 7.38 4.19
CA SER A 68 11.34 6.63 2.99
C SER A 68 11.30 7.53 1.75
N VAL A 69 12.02 7.14 0.71
CA VAL A 69 11.81 7.68 -0.64
C VAL A 69 11.02 6.66 -1.46
N THR A 70 10.26 7.13 -2.46
CA THR A 70 9.55 6.25 -3.38
C THR A 70 10.49 5.24 -4.04
N ASN A 71 10.01 4.01 -4.18
CA ASN A 71 10.71 2.81 -4.63
C ASN A 71 11.68 2.16 -3.62
N ASP A 72 11.94 2.75 -2.44
CA ASP A 72 12.71 2.06 -1.41
C ASP A 72 12.05 0.72 -1.00
N ASN A 73 12.89 -0.26 -0.65
CA ASN A 73 12.50 -1.51 -0.01
C ASN A 73 12.60 -1.34 1.51
N LEU A 74 11.49 -1.49 2.23
CA LEU A 74 11.42 -1.36 3.69
C LEU A 74 11.49 -2.75 4.32
N ILE A 75 12.56 -3.01 5.06
CA ILE A 75 12.80 -4.26 5.78
C ILE A 75 12.60 -4.00 7.27
N ILE A 76 11.46 -4.41 7.80
CA ILE A 76 11.04 -4.07 9.16
C ILE A 76 10.95 -5.35 9.99
N ASN A 77 11.98 -5.61 10.79
CA ASN A 77 12.04 -6.75 11.70
C ASN A 77 11.35 -6.40 13.02
N VAL A 78 10.20 -7.02 13.27
CA VAL A 78 9.33 -6.76 14.41
C VAL A 78 9.50 -7.89 15.42
N PHE A 79 10.07 -7.57 16.58
CA PHE A 79 10.14 -8.46 17.74
C PHE A 79 8.91 -8.25 18.60
N ASN A 80 8.11 -9.30 18.78
CA ASN A 80 6.96 -9.27 19.66
C ASN A 80 7.39 -9.63 21.09
N SER A 81 7.58 -8.63 21.94
CA SER A 81 7.86 -8.78 23.38
C SER A 81 6.61 -8.58 24.24
N LEU A 82 5.41 -8.67 23.64
CA LEU A 82 4.14 -8.72 24.36
C LEU A 82 3.88 -10.15 24.88
N ASP A 83 2.95 -10.27 25.82
CA ASP A 83 2.38 -11.52 26.32
C ASP A 83 1.24 -12.05 25.43
N GLU A 84 0.97 -11.40 24.29
CA GLU A 84 -0.09 -11.73 23.34
C GLU A 84 0.45 -11.75 21.88
N PRO A 85 -0.16 -12.52 20.95
CA PRO A 85 0.22 -12.47 19.55
C PRO A 85 0.04 -11.07 18.96
N PHE A 86 0.83 -10.69 17.95
CA PHE A 86 0.85 -9.31 17.44
C PHE A 86 0.92 -9.25 15.91
N LEU A 87 0.30 -8.22 15.33
CA LEU A 87 0.39 -7.89 13.89
C LEU A 87 0.41 -6.37 13.70
N LEU A 88 1.11 -5.91 12.67
CA LEU A 88 1.09 -4.53 12.18
C LEU A 88 0.53 -4.49 10.76
N SER A 89 -0.36 -3.54 10.50
CA SER A 89 -0.83 -3.20 9.16
C SER A 89 -0.30 -1.83 8.75
N TRP A 90 -0.15 -1.64 7.43
CA TRP A 90 0.53 -0.52 6.79
C TRP A 90 -0.49 0.29 5.98
N ASN A 91 -1.30 1.10 6.66
CA ASN A 91 -2.48 1.74 6.07
C ASN A 91 -2.12 2.56 4.81
N GLY A 92 -2.63 2.14 3.65
CA GLY A 92 -2.41 2.77 2.35
C GLY A 92 -1.13 2.36 1.60
N ILE A 93 -0.28 1.51 2.17
CA ILE A 93 0.82 0.89 1.41
C ILE A 93 0.22 -0.18 0.50
N GLN A 94 0.52 -0.12 -0.80
CA GLN A 94 -0.13 -0.98 -1.81
C GLN A 94 0.39 -2.41 -1.80
N GLN A 95 1.56 -2.67 -1.19
CA GLN A 95 2.14 -4.01 -1.11
C GLN A 95 2.09 -4.76 -2.44
N ARG A 96 2.48 -4.10 -3.54
CA ARG A 96 2.25 -4.62 -4.89
C ARG A 96 2.80 -6.04 -5.03
N ARG A 97 1.94 -6.95 -5.47
CA ARG A 97 2.18 -8.38 -5.67
C ARG A 97 2.44 -9.16 -4.38
N ASN A 98 2.22 -8.57 -3.21
CA ASN A 98 2.63 -9.18 -1.94
C ASN A 98 1.61 -9.01 -0.81
N SER A 99 0.43 -9.59 -0.99
CA SER A 99 -0.59 -9.61 0.06
C SER A 99 -0.15 -10.32 1.35
N PHE A 100 0.91 -11.13 1.35
CA PHE A 100 1.44 -11.77 2.56
C PHE A 100 2.00 -10.79 3.59
N GLU A 101 2.40 -9.58 3.15
CA GLU A 101 3.03 -8.53 3.98
C GLU A 101 2.03 -7.47 4.45
N ASP A 102 0.75 -7.63 4.11
CA ASP A 102 -0.33 -6.69 4.44
C ASP A 102 -0.58 -6.58 5.95
N GLY A 103 -0.34 -7.68 6.67
CA GLY A 103 -0.25 -7.66 8.13
C GLY A 103 -1.61 -7.50 8.82
N VAL A 104 -2.67 -8.04 8.22
CA VAL A 104 -3.98 -8.25 8.83
C VAL A 104 -4.23 -9.74 9.01
N PHE A 105 -5.11 -10.11 9.93
CA PHE A 105 -5.28 -11.53 10.32
C PHE A 105 -5.70 -12.46 9.16
N GLY A 106 -6.42 -11.94 8.15
CA GLY A 106 -6.79 -12.75 6.98
C GLY A 106 -5.68 -12.95 5.97
N THR A 107 -4.55 -12.24 6.06
CA THR A 107 -3.41 -12.39 5.15
C THR A 107 -2.18 -12.97 5.83
N THR A 108 -1.95 -12.63 7.09
CA THR A 108 -0.72 -12.94 7.82
C THR A 108 -1.05 -13.61 9.16
N CYS A 109 -0.34 -14.70 9.49
CA CYS A 109 -0.42 -15.29 10.84
C CYS A 109 0.21 -14.34 11.87
N PRO A 110 -0.41 -14.16 13.05
CA PRO A 110 0.15 -13.33 14.12
C PRO A 110 1.54 -13.79 14.58
N ILE A 111 2.40 -12.81 14.89
CA ILE A 111 3.72 -13.04 15.47
C ILE A 111 3.52 -13.53 16.91
N PRO A 112 3.94 -14.77 17.27
CA PRO A 112 3.78 -15.26 18.63
C PRO A 112 4.60 -14.46 19.65
N PRO A 113 4.22 -14.47 20.94
CA PRO A 113 5.03 -13.92 22.02
C PRO A 113 6.48 -14.44 21.99
N GLY A 114 7.45 -13.53 22.16
CA GLY A 114 8.87 -13.85 22.16
C GLY A 114 9.46 -14.24 20.79
N LYS A 115 8.67 -14.12 19.71
CA LYS A 115 9.11 -14.37 18.33
C LYS A 115 9.19 -13.06 17.55
N ASN A 116 9.73 -13.14 16.34
CA ASN A 116 9.82 -12.03 15.42
C ASN A 116 9.32 -12.39 14.03
N PHE A 117 9.01 -11.36 13.26
CA PHE A 117 8.71 -11.46 11.84
C PHE A 117 9.27 -10.23 11.14
N THR A 118 9.90 -10.46 9.99
CA THR A 118 10.41 -9.38 9.14
C THR A 118 9.42 -9.12 8.02
N TYR A 119 8.81 -7.93 8.07
CA TYR A 119 8.01 -7.42 6.98
C TYR A 119 8.91 -6.89 5.86
N ILE A 120 8.61 -7.25 4.61
CA ILE A 120 9.34 -6.80 3.41
C ILE A 120 8.39 -6.01 2.52
N LEU A 121 8.39 -4.69 2.68
CA LEU A 121 7.48 -3.81 1.97
C LEU A 121 8.21 -3.12 0.83
N GLN A 122 7.50 -2.89 -0.27
CA GLN A 122 8.02 -2.09 -1.37
C GLN A 122 7.12 -0.87 -1.60
N VAL A 123 7.66 0.33 -1.40
CA VAL A 123 6.92 1.59 -1.62
C VAL A 123 7.05 2.05 -3.08
N LYS A 124 6.81 1.13 -4.01
CA LYS A 124 7.00 1.34 -5.44
C LYS A 124 5.95 2.26 -6.05
N ASP A 125 6.41 3.29 -6.75
CA ASP A 125 5.59 4.36 -7.31
C ASP A 125 4.56 4.92 -6.31
N GLN A 126 4.89 4.95 -5.02
CA GLN A 126 4.08 5.58 -3.99
C GLN A 126 4.84 6.75 -3.38
N ILE A 127 4.14 7.84 -3.12
CA ILE A 127 4.60 9.00 -2.35
C ILE A 127 3.46 9.39 -1.42
N GLY A 128 3.69 10.30 -0.48
CA GLY A 128 2.64 10.87 0.35
C GLY A 128 2.75 10.49 1.82
N SER A 129 1.60 10.54 2.48
CA SER A 129 1.48 10.41 3.93
C SER A 129 0.59 9.23 4.27
N PHE A 130 1.15 8.30 5.05
CA PHE A 130 0.53 7.06 5.48
C PHE A 130 0.82 6.83 6.96
N TYR A 131 0.32 5.74 7.52
CA TYR A 131 0.60 5.38 8.90
C TYR A 131 0.54 3.87 9.07
N TYR A 132 1.14 3.34 10.13
CA TYR A 132 0.98 1.96 10.54
C TYR A 132 0.26 1.87 11.88
N PHE A 133 -0.36 0.74 12.15
CA PHE A 133 -1.04 0.50 13.42
C PHE A 133 -1.15 -1.00 13.73
N PRO A 134 -1.30 -1.39 15.01
CA PRO A 134 -1.56 -2.77 15.38
C PRO A 134 -2.94 -3.23 14.89
N SER A 135 -2.98 -4.27 14.07
CA SER A 135 -4.20 -4.70 13.38
C SER A 135 -4.93 -5.85 14.07
N LEU A 136 -4.34 -6.44 15.12
CA LEU A 136 -4.92 -7.60 15.80
C LEU A 136 -5.88 -7.19 16.92
N ALA A 137 -7.05 -7.83 16.94
CA ALA A 137 -8.08 -7.67 17.96
C ALA A 137 -8.37 -6.18 18.27
N PHE A 138 -8.03 -5.70 19.47
CA PHE A 138 -8.22 -4.31 19.88
C PHE A 138 -6.90 -3.58 20.17
N HIS A 139 -5.77 -4.10 19.70
CA HIS A 139 -4.45 -3.51 19.93
C HIS A 139 -4.34 -2.06 19.46
N LYS A 140 -5.02 -1.67 18.37
CA LYS A 140 -5.12 -0.28 17.92
C LYS A 140 -5.54 0.68 19.03
N ALA A 141 -6.37 0.23 19.98
CA ALA A 141 -6.82 1.01 21.13
C ALA A 141 -5.74 1.24 22.20
N ALA A 142 -4.66 0.45 22.20
CA ALA A 142 -3.55 0.56 23.13
C ALA A 142 -2.39 1.42 22.58
N GLY A 143 -2.52 1.98 21.37
CA GLY A 143 -1.46 2.72 20.72
C GLY A 143 -0.69 1.89 19.69
N GLY A 144 0.64 1.95 19.73
CA GLY A 144 1.49 1.24 18.76
C GLY A 144 1.40 1.73 17.30
N PHE A 145 0.75 2.87 17.06
CA PHE A 145 0.66 3.49 15.74
C PHE A 145 1.76 4.54 15.53
N GLY A 146 2.14 4.79 14.28
CA GLY A 146 3.14 5.79 13.90
C GLY A 146 3.04 6.20 12.43
N GLY A 147 3.70 7.29 12.05
CA GLY A 147 3.61 7.84 10.70
C GLY A 147 4.53 7.11 9.70
N ILE A 148 4.13 7.14 8.43
CA ILE A 148 4.96 6.73 7.29
C ILE A 148 4.97 7.88 6.29
N ARG A 149 6.17 8.38 5.99
CA ARG A 149 6.39 9.44 5.01
C ARG A 149 7.16 8.87 3.84
N ILE A 150 6.55 8.94 2.66
CA ILE A 150 7.18 8.51 1.42
C ILE A 150 7.41 9.75 0.55
N LEU A 151 8.68 10.13 0.40
CA LEU A 151 9.10 11.29 -0.36
C LEU A 151 9.26 10.97 -1.85
N SER A 152 9.10 12.00 -2.68
CA SER A 152 9.51 11.94 -4.08
C SER A 152 11.02 11.74 -4.21
N ARG A 153 11.47 11.16 -5.33
CA ARG A 153 12.91 11.06 -5.62
C ARG A 153 13.53 12.46 -5.72
N PRO A 154 14.81 12.62 -5.34
CA PRO A 154 15.53 13.86 -5.59
C PRO A 154 15.38 14.29 -7.05
N ARG A 155 15.18 15.60 -7.29
CA ARG A 155 15.00 16.23 -8.61
C ARG A 155 13.68 15.93 -9.33
N ILE A 156 12.77 15.14 -8.76
CA ILE A 156 11.39 15.08 -9.23
C ILE A 156 10.61 16.21 -8.57
N PRO A 157 10.16 17.23 -9.32
CA PRO A 157 9.47 18.37 -8.74
C PRO A 157 8.12 17.92 -8.15
N VAL A 158 7.85 18.35 -6.92
CA VAL A 158 6.51 18.32 -6.34
C VAL A 158 5.77 19.61 -6.70
N PRO A 159 4.41 19.62 -6.80
CA PRO A 159 3.66 20.76 -7.30
C PRO A 159 3.53 21.92 -6.29
N PHE A 160 4.51 22.10 -5.40
CA PHE A 160 4.57 23.17 -4.42
C PHE A 160 6.04 23.44 -4.02
N PRO A 161 6.38 24.65 -3.53
CA PRO A 161 7.73 24.94 -3.05
C PRO A 161 8.12 24.07 -1.84
N ASP A 162 9.42 23.85 -1.67
CA ASP A 162 9.93 23.11 -0.51
C ASP A 162 9.56 23.82 0.79
N PRO A 163 8.89 23.13 1.73
CA PRO A 163 8.53 23.71 3.02
C PRO A 163 9.76 23.83 3.92
N ALA A 164 9.75 24.79 4.83
CA ALA A 164 10.79 24.98 5.85
C ALA A 164 10.82 23.85 6.89
N GLY A 165 9.74 23.08 7.00
CA GLY A 165 9.68 21.88 7.83
C GLY A 165 8.51 20.98 7.44
N ASP A 166 8.61 19.71 7.79
CA ASP A 166 7.63 18.66 7.49
C ASP A 166 7.32 17.88 8.78
N TYR A 167 6.06 17.93 9.23
CA TYR A 167 5.62 17.40 10.52
C TYR A 167 4.56 16.30 10.34
N THR A 168 4.72 15.16 11.03
CA THR A 168 3.65 14.17 11.23
C THR A 168 2.71 14.66 12.33
N VAL A 169 1.40 14.59 12.05
CA VAL A 169 0.32 14.95 12.95
C VAL A 169 -0.68 13.78 13.01
N LEU A 170 -0.51 12.90 13.99
CA LEU A 170 -1.43 11.80 14.25
C LEU A 170 -2.54 12.29 15.17
N ILE A 171 -3.78 12.28 14.69
CA ILE A 171 -4.97 12.64 15.45
C ILE A 171 -5.86 11.42 15.64
N GLY A 172 -6.62 11.37 16.74
CA GLY A 172 -7.53 10.24 16.95
C GLY A 172 -8.33 10.34 18.24
N ASP A 173 -9.49 9.69 18.28
CA ASP A 173 -10.22 9.48 19.52
C ASP A 173 -9.51 8.46 20.43
N TRP A 174 -9.64 8.64 21.74
CA TRP A 174 -8.95 7.85 22.74
C TRP A 174 -9.86 7.44 23.90
N TYR A 175 -9.59 6.27 24.44
CA TYR A 175 -10.32 5.65 25.55
C TYR A 175 -9.40 5.53 26.75
N LYS A 176 -9.89 5.87 27.94
CA LYS A 176 -9.16 5.63 29.18
C LYS A 176 -9.14 4.16 29.58
N SER A 177 -10.11 3.40 29.09
CA SER A 177 -10.17 1.94 29.28
C SER A 177 -9.12 1.23 28.44
N ASN A 178 -8.46 0.24 29.02
CA ASN A 178 -7.49 -0.61 28.34
C ASN A 178 -8.12 -1.42 27.19
N HIS A 179 -7.33 -1.78 26.17
CA HIS A 179 -7.78 -2.55 25.01
C HIS A 179 -8.44 -3.88 25.38
N THR A 180 -7.97 -4.57 26.42
CA THR A 180 -8.56 -5.82 26.93
C THR A 180 -9.97 -5.61 27.47
N THR A 181 -10.20 -4.52 28.23
CA THR A 181 -11.52 -4.15 28.74
C THR A 181 -12.46 -3.75 27.61
N LEU A 182 -11.99 -2.98 26.64
CA LEU A 182 -12.79 -2.60 25.47
C LEU A 182 -13.16 -3.83 24.63
N LYS A 183 -12.22 -4.75 24.42
CA LYS A 183 -12.45 -6.04 23.76
C LYS A 183 -13.52 -6.85 24.50
N ALA A 184 -13.36 -7.04 25.80
CA ALA A 184 -14.34 -7.75 26.62
C ALA A 184 -15.72 -7.09 26.59
N HIS A 185 -15.78 -5.75 26.52
CA HIS A 185 -17.03 -5.01 26.40
C HIS A 185 -17.78 -5.37 25.12
N VAL A 186 -17.10 -5.36 23.96
CA VAL A 186 -17.73 -5.70 22.67
C VAL A 186 -18.00 -7.20 22.52
N ASP A 187 -17.15 -8.07 23.07
CA ASP A 187 -17.33 -9.54 23.07
C ASP A 187 -18.59 -9.96 23.86
N ASN A 188 -18.96 -9.17 24.87
CA ASN A 188 -20.20 -9.29 25.63
C ASN A 188 -21.45 -8.76 24.89
N GLY A 189 -21.31 -8.41 23.61
CA GLY A 189 -22.42 -8.01 22.74
C GLY A 189 -22.82 -6.54 22.87
N LYS A 190 -22.03 -5.71 23.55
CA LYS A 190 -22.30 -4.27 23.72
C LYS A 190 -21.66 -3.45 22.60
N LYS A 191 -22.23 -2.28 22.31
CA LYS A 191 -21.61 -1.29 21.42
C LYS A 191 -20.40 -0.67 22.10
N LEU A 192 -19.39 -0.26 21.33
CA LEU A 192 -18.25 0.47 21.87
C LEU A 192 -18.75 1.73 22.60
N PRO A 193 -18.25 2.04 23.81
CA PRO A 193 -18.63 3.27 24.50
C PRO A 193 -18.17 4.51 23.73
N PHE A 194 -18.64 5.68 24.14
CA PHE A 194 -18.14 6.93 23.59
C PHE A 194 -16.71 7.21 24.11
N PRO A 195 -15.79 7.74 23.28
CA PRO A 195 -14.42 8.01 23.69
C PRO A 195 -14.32 9.07 24.79
N ASP A 196 -13.23 9.03 25.54
CA ASP A 196 -12.96 9.93 26.66
C ASP A 196 -12.32 11.26 26.23
N GLY A 197 -11.63 11.27 25.08
CA GLY A 197 -10.95 12.45 24.56
C GLY A 197 -10.44 12.28 23.14
N ILE A 198 -9.84 13.34 22.60
CA ILE A 198 -9.09 13.33 21.34
C ILE A 198 -7.61 13.57 21.66
N LEU A 199 -6.72 12.94 20.89
CA LEU A 199 -5.27 13.15 20.98
C LEU A 199 -4.74 13.83 19.73
N ILE A 200 -3.66 14.60 19.91
CA ILE A 200 -2.73 15.02 18.86
C ILE A 200 -1.35 14.46 19.24
N ASN A 201 -0.71 13.71 18.36
CA ASN A 201 0.56 13.01 18.59
C ASN A 201 0.64 12.29 19.95
N GLY A 202 -0.42 11.56 20.30
CA GLY A 202 -0.49 10.77 21.52
C GLY A 202 -0.70 11.56 22.82
N ARG A 203 -0.94 12.88 22.75
CA ARG A 203 -1.14 13.74 23.92
C ARG A 203 -2.49 14.46 23.88
N GLY A 204 -3.01 14.73 25.07
CA GLY A 204 -4.19 15.55 25.31
C GLY A 204 -3.89 17.06 25.16
N PRO A 205 -4.81 17.91 25.66
CA PRO A 205 -4.75 19.35 25.42
C PRO A 205 -3.41 19.99 25.79
N ASN A 206 -2.88 20.80 24.87
CA ASN A 206 -1.63 21.56 24.96
C ASN A 206 -0.37 20.70 25.24
N GLY A 207 -0.43 19.38 25.05
CA GLY A 207 0.70 18.48 25.28
C GLY A 207 1.71 18.41 24.13
N VAL A 208 1.44 19.08 23.00
CA VAL A 208 2.28 19.09 21.79
C VAL A 208 2.47 20.52 21.31
N ALA A 209 3.69 20.85 20.87
CA ALA A 209 4.01 22.09 20.20
C ALA A 209 4.74 21.83 18.88
N PHE A 210 4.38 22.57 17.83
CA PHE A 210 5.04 22.58 16.53
C PHE A 210 5.73 23.93 16.36
N ASN A 211 7.06 23.92 16.28
CA ASN A 211 7.84 25.16 16.23
C ASN A 211 7.89 25.69 14.79
N VAL A 212 7.64 26.99 14.62
CA VAL A 212 7.61 27.66 13.33
C VAL A 212 8.32 29.02 13.39
N GLU A 213 8.91 29.41 12.28
CA GLU A 213 9.50 30.73 12.07
C GLU A 213 8.51 31.60 11.30
N GLN A 214 8.34 32.85 11.75
CA GLN A 214 7.44 33.81 11.11
C GLN A 214 7.79 34.01 9.63
N GLY A 215 6.77 34.01 8.78
CA GLY A 215 6.89 34.14 7.32
C GLY A 215 7.30 32.87 6.57
N LYS A 216 7.64 31.78 7.26
CA LYS A 216 7.97 30.49 6.62
C LYS A 216 6.72 29.61 6.44
N THR A 217 6.78 28.67 5.50
CA THR A 217 5.71 27.70 5.22
C THR A 217 6.13 26.30 5.63
N TYR A 218 5.26 25.60 6.34
CA TYR A 218 5.46 24.26 6.87
C TYR A 218 4.45 23.28 6.28
N ARG A 219 4.84 22.02 6.12
CA ARG A 219 3.95 20.91 5.76
C ARG A 219 3.52 20.16 7.00
N LEU A 220 2.20 20.00 7.17
CA LEU A 220 1.61 19.15 8.21
C LEU A 220 0.94 17.95 7.55
N ARG A 221 1.37 16.74 7.91
CA ARG A 221 0.85 15.45 7.44
C ARG A 221 -0.09 14.90 8.50
N ILE A 222 -1.38 15.08 8.29
CA ILE A 222 -2.43 14.83 9.25
C ILE A 222 -3.07 13.47 8.96
N SER A 223 -2.93 12.52 9.88
CA SER A 223 -3.52 11.17 9.75
C SER A 223 -4.46 10.91 10.92
N ASN A 224 -5.69 10.46 10.64
CA ASN A 224 -6.63 10.06 11.68
C ASN A 224 -6.48 8.57 12.00
N VAL A 225 -5.79 8.30 13.09
CA VAL A 225 -5.45 6.95 13.60
C VAL A 225 -6.41 6.45 14.69
N GLY A 226 -7.54 7.16 14.89
CA GLY A 226 -8.55 6.84 15.89
C GLY A 226 -9.26 5.51 15.66
N LEU A 227 -10.24 5.23 16.52
CA LEU A 227 -11.05 4.01 16.45
C LEU A 227 -12.42 4.22 15.82
N GLN A 228 -12.94 5.45 15.81
CA GLN A 228 -14.35 5.67 15.41
C GLN A 228 -14.60 7.02 14.73
N HIS A 229 -14.06 8.12 15.26
CA HIS A 229 -14.64 9.44 14.94
C HIS A 229 -13.94 10.13 13.77
N SER A 230 -14.75 10.81 12.95
CA SER A 230 -14.24 11.86 12.07
C SER A 230 -13.85 13.08 12.91
N LEU A 231 -12.74 13.72 12.57
CA LEU A 231 -12.21 14.86 13.31
C LEU A 231 -12.10 16.08 12.41
N ASN A 232 -12.47 17.26 12.90
CA ASN A 232 -12.19 18.52 12.25
C ASN A 232 -10.88 19.09 12.78
N PHE A 233 -9.93 19.34 11.89
CA PHE A 233 -8.63 19.93 12.17
C PHE A 233 -8.60 21.39 11.70
N ARG A 234 -8.07 22.30 12.52
CA ARG A 234 -7.92 23.72 12.19
C ARG A 234 -6.83 24.38 13.03
N ILE A 235 -6.36 25.53 12.56
CA ILE A 235 -5.33 26.31 13.24
C ILE A 235 -5.86 27.74 13.42
N GLN A 236 -5.77 28.27 14.62
CA GLN A 236 -6.23 29.61 14.97
C GLN A 236 -5.56 30.63 14.05
N ASN A 237 -6.38 31.44 13.36
CA ASN A 237 -5.98 32.51 12.44
C ASN A 237 -5.11 32.07 11.24
N HIS A 238 -4.97 30.76 10.99
CA HIS A 238 -4.17 30.25 9.88
C HIS A 238 -5.05 29.48 8.90
N LYS A 239 -4.86 29.74 7.61
CA LYS A 239 -5.45 28.91 6.56
C LYS A 239 -4.51 27.75 6.21
N MET A 240 -5.10 26.66 5.74
CA MET A 240 -4.39 25.45 5.36
C MET A 240 -4.59 25.19 3.86
N LYS A 241 -3.51 25.14 3.11
CA LYS A 241 -3.55 24.81 1.68
C LYS A 241 -3.39 23.29 1.50
N LEU A 242 -4.43 22.61 1.06
CA LEU A 242 -4.40 21.17 0.81
C LEU A 242 -3.55 20.85 -0.44
N VAL A 243 -2.54 19.99 -0.28
CA VAL A 243 -1.59 19.66 -1.36
C VAL A 243 -1.45 18.15 -1.65
N GLU A 244 -1.84 17.28 -0.72
CA GLU A 244 -1.80 15.83 -0.92
C GLU A 244 -2.86 15.10 -0.08
N VAL A 245 -3.40 14.01 -0.63
CA VAL A 245 -4.35 13.09 0.02
C VAL A 245 -3.92 11.66 -0.29
N GLU A 246 -3.53 10.89 0.73
CA GLU A 246 -3.18 9.47 0.66
C GLU A 246 -2.31 9.10 -0.57
N GLY A 247 -1.34 9.96 -0.88
CA GLY A 247 -0.37 9.83 -1.97
C GLY A 247 -0.69 10.52 -3.29
N THR A 248 -1.86 11.16 -3.39
CA THR A 248 -2.28 11.89 -4.59
C THR A 248 -2.11 13.38 -4.40
N HIS A 249 -1.49 14.05 -5.38
CA HIS A 249 -1.41 15.50 -5.37
C HIS A 249 -2.76 16.11 -5.74
N THR A 250 -3.20 17.11 -4.99
CA THR A 250 -4.53 17.72 -5.19
C THR A 250 -4.46 19.05 -5.93
N VAL A 251 -5.55 19.40 -6.60
CA VAL A 251 -5.80 20.80 -6.98
C VAL A 251 -5.80 21.63 -5.70
N GLN A 252 -4.84 22.55 -5.59
CA GLN A 252 -4.54 23.20 -4.32
C GLN A 252 -5.68 24.12 -3.90
N THR A 253 -6.41 23.68 -2.87
CA THR A 253 -7.54 24.41 -2.31
C THR A 253 -7.19 24.82 -0.89
N THR A 254 -7.60 26.03 -0.50
CA THR A 254 -7.30 26.58 0.82
C THR A 254 -8.53 26.50 1.72
N TYR A 255 -8.37 25.90 2.90
CA TYR A 255 -9.43 25.71 3.88
C TYR A 255 -9.08 26.38 5.22
N SER A 256 -10.09 26.85 5.93
CA SER A 256 -9.97 27.28 7.33
C SER A 256 -10.04 26.10 8.31
N SER A 257 -10.67 25.00 7.91
CA SER A 257 -10.72 23.75 8.66
C SER A 257 -10.89 22.56 7.71
N LEU A 258 -10.46 21.38 8.13
CA LEU A 258 -10.45 20.16 7.34
C LEU A 258 -11.08 19.02 8.13
N ASP A 259 -12.09 18.37 7.58
CA ASP A 259 -12.61 17.11 8.12
C ASP A 259 -11.69 15.96 7.67
N VAL A 260 -11.16 15.24 8.65
CA VAL A 260 -10.31 14.06 8.47
C VAL A 260 -11.05 12.86 9.04
N HIS A 261 -11.62 12.04 8.16
CA HIS A 261 -12.35 10.84 8.57
C HIS A 261 -11.38 9.76 9.06
N VAL A 262 -11.86 8.86 9.93
CA VAL A 262 -11.02 7.80 10.50
C VAL A 262 -10.39 6.95 9.39
N GLY A 263 -9.08 6.76 9.46
CA GLY A 263 -8.27 6.08 8.46
C GLY A 263 -7.64 6.98 7.40
N GLN A 264 -8.09 8.23 7.24
CA GLN A 264 -7.59 9.11 6.18
C GLN A 264 -6.30 9.85 6.57
N SER A 265 -5.52 10.19 5.54
CA SER A 265 -4.33 11.04 5.64
C SER A 265 -4.34 12.20 4.63
N TYR A 266 -3.99 13.39 5.09
CA TYR A 266 -3.91 14.62 4.30
C TYR A 266 -2.57 15.32 4.53
N SER A 267 -2.05 16.04 3.54
CA SER A 267 -1.00 17.04 3.75
C SER A 267 -1.49 18.44 3.43
N VAL A 268 -1.23 19.36 4.36
CA VAL A 268 -1.50 20.78 4.16
C VAL A 268 -0.22 21.60 4.30
N LEU A 269 -0.15 22.70 3.55
CA LEU A 269 0.84 23.76 3.75
C LEU A 269 0.24 24.87 4.61
N VAL A 270 0.99 25.32 5.60
CA VAL A 270 0.62 26.38 6.54
C VAL A 270 1.75 27.40 6.58
N THR A 271 1.43 28.65 6.27
CA THR A 271 2.39 29.76 6.35
C THR A 271 2.22 30.45 7.70
N ALA A 272 3.31 30.63 8.44
CA ALA A 272 3.33 31.33 9.73
C ALA A 272 3.26 32.86 9.52
N ASP A 273 2.16 33.34 8.96
CA ASP A 273 1.94 34.71 8.50
C ASP A 273 1.32 35.65 9.56
N GLN A 274 0.95 35.11 10.71
CA GLN A 274 0.36 35.87 11.81
C GLN A 274 1.42 36.61 12.66
N PRO A 275 1.01 37.58 13.53
CA PRO A 275 1.89 38.21 14.51
C PRO A 275 2.68 37.21 15.38
N ALA A 276 3.80 37.65 15.95
CA ALA A 276 4.72 36.82 16.72
C ALA A 276 4.14 36.36 18.07
N GLN A 277 3.22 35.39 18.02
CA GLN A 277 2.50 34.81 19.16
C GLN A 277 2.30 33.30 18.94
N ASP A 278 2.00 32.56 20.01
CA ASP A 278 1.62 31.16 19.91
C ASP A 278 0.12 31.03 19.54
N TYR A 279 -0.21 30.07 18.68
CA TYR A 279 -1.57 29.85 18.18
C TYR A 279 -2.08 28.45 18.48
N TYR A 280 -3.39 28.29 18.71
CA TYR A 280 -3.97 26.95 18.88
C TYR A 280 -4.02 26.18 17.55
N ILE A 281 -3.55 24.94 17.59
CA ILE A 281 -3.99 23.89 16.67
C ILE A 281 -5.11 23.12 17.37
N VAL A 282 -6.23 22.89 16.69
CA VAL A 282 -7.42 22.28 17.30
C VAL A 282 -7.86 21.07 16.48
N ALA A 283 -8.12 19.97 17.19
CA ALA A 283 -8.82 18.81 16.64
C ALA A 283 -10.11 18.58 17.46
N SER A 284 -11.26 18.50 16.80
CA SER A 284 -12.55 18.27 17.46
C SER A 284 -13.41 17.22 16.76
N SER A 285 -14.16 16.42 17.51
CA SER A 285 -15.01 15.37 16.95
C SER A 285 -16.16 15.94 16.10
N ARG A 286 -16.45 15.24 15.00
CA ARG A 286 -17.54 15.54 14.06
C ARG A 286 -18.61 14.45 14.13
N PHE A 287 -19.84 14.80 13.77
CA PHE A 287 -20.98 13.88 13.65
C PHE A 287 -21.24 13.05 14.92
N SER A 288 -20.99 13.66 16.09
CA SER A 288 -21.17 13.06 17.39
C SER A 288 -22.14 13.86 18.25
N TYR A 289 -22.86 13.19 19.15
CA TYR A 289 -23.81 13.85 20.06
C TYR A 289 -23.10 14.71 21.12
N LYS A 290 -21.84 14.39 21.43
CA LYS A 290 -20.95 15.17 22.30
C LYS A 290 -19.73 15.59 21.48
N VAL A 291 -19.34 16.86 21.57
CA VAL A 291 -18.09 17.34 20.94
C VAL A 291 -16.93 17.14 21.91
N LEU A 292 -15.94 16.36 21.49
CA LEU A 292 -14.65 16.27 22.16
C LEU A 292 -13.67 17.17 21.43
N THR A 293 -12.85 17.92 22.17
CA THR A 293 -11.86 18.84 21.62
C THR A 293 -10.53 18.64 22.32
N THR A 294 -9.45 18.66 21.54
CA THR A 294 -8.09 18.75 22.05
C THR A 294 -7.31 19.83 21.29
N THR A 295 -6.25 20.31 21.92
CA THR A 295 -5.42 21.40 21.38
C THR A 295 -3.95 21.02 21.36
N ALA A 296 -3.23 21.56 20.41
CA ALA A 296 -1.77 21.65 20.39
C ALA A 296 -1.37 23.12 20.14
N VAL A 297 -0.09 23.43 20.22
CA VAL A 297 0.43 24.78 20.05
C VAL A 297 1.22 24.89 18.75
N LEU A 298 0.88 25.85 17.90
CA LEU A 298 1.75 26.31 16.83
C LEU A 298 2.62 27.43 17.43
N ARG A 299 3.88 27.10 17.74
CA ARG A 299 4.80 27.95 18.49
C ARG A 299 5.68 28.76 17.57
N TYR A 300 5.53 30.08 17.63
CA TYR A 300 6.39 30.98 16.88
C TYR A 300 7.74 31.10 17.59
N SER A 301 8.85 31.02 16.85
CA SER A 301 10.20 31.12 17.42
C SER A 301 10.48 32.46 18.08
N ASN A 302 9.81 33.52 17.63
CA ASN A 302 9.87 34.88 18.18
C ASN A 302 8.65 35.25 19.04
N SER A 303 7.89 34.26 19.51
CA SER A 303 6.65 34.46 20.27
C SER A 303 6.86 35.25 21.56
N ALA A 304 6.03 36.28 21.77
CA ALA A 304 6.09 37.14 22.96
C ALA A 304 5.36 36.57 24.19
N GLY A 305 4.67 35.43 24.06
CA GLY A 305 3.92 34.83 25.16
C GLY A 305 3.21 33.54 24.76
N PRO A 306 2.69 32.77 25.74
CA PRO A 306 1.96 31.55 25.47
C PRO A 306 0.65 31.84 24.72
N VAL A 307 0.10 30.78 24.10
CA VAL A 307 -1.20 30.85 23.42
C VAL A 307 -2.27 31.41 24.36
N SER A 308 -3.13 32.29 23.85
CA SER A 308 -4.14 32.99 24.63
C SER A 308 -5.52 33.00 23.95
N GLY A 309 -6.55 33.29 24.74
CA GLY A 309 -7.95 33.29 24.29
C GLY A 309 -8.56 31.88 24.17
N PRO A 310 -9.82 31.78 23.72
CA PRO A 310 -10.47 30.51 23.46
C PRO A 310 -9.96 29.86 22.15
N PRO A 311 -9.85 28.53 22.08
CA PRO A 311 -9.61 27.84 20.81
C PRO A 311 -10.70 28.19 19.78
N PRO A 312 -10.36 28.32 18.49
CA PRO A 312 -11.35 28.62 17.45
C PRO A 312 -12.47 27.58 17.43
N GLY A 313 -13.72 28.04 17.24
CA GLY A 313 -14.86 27.15 16.99
C GLY A 313 -14.70 26.36 15.70
N GLY A 314 -15.43 25.25 15.57
CA GLY A 314 -15.42 24.40 14.39
C GLY A 314 -16.78 23.79 14.10
N PRO A 315 -16.97 23.21 12.90
CA PRO A 315 -18.21 22.54 12.56
C PRO A 315 -18.42 21.30 13.44
N THR A 316 -19.67 20.93 13.70
CA THR A 316 -20.06 19.84 14.61
C THR A 316 -20.82 18.76 13.85
N ILE A 317 -22.03 19.05 13.38
CA ILE A 317 -22.94 18.08 12.74
C ILE A 317 -23.28 18.41 11.27
N GLN A 318 -22.73 19.49 10.70
CA GLN A 318 -23.03 19.94 9.34
C GLN A 318 -22.51 18.95 8.29
N ILE A 319 -23.38 18.05 7.81
CA ILE A 319 -23.07 17.02 6.80
C ILE A 319 -22.85 17.65 5.43
N ASP A 320 -23.76 18.52 4.97
CA ASP A 320 -23.69 19.13 3.64
C ASP A 320 -22.36 19.87 3.41
N TRP A 321 -21.87 20.56 4.43
CA TRP A 321 -20.57 21.24 4.39
C TRP A 321 -19.42 20.25 4.18
N SER A 322 -19.44 19.12 4.91
CA SER A 322 -18.42 18.09 4.83
C SER A 322 -18.46 17.35 3.49
N LEU A 323 -19.67 17.03 3.01
CA LEU A 323 -19.90 16.43 1.69
C LEU A 323 -19.35 17.34 0.58
N ASN A 324 -19.63 18.64 0.64
CA ASN A 324 -19.11 19.61 -0.33
C ASN A 324 -17.59 19.78 -0.22
N GLN A 325 -17.02 19.75 0.98
CA GLN A 325 -15.57 19.70 1.15
C GLN A 325 -14.98 18.48 0.46
N ALA A 326 -15.52 17.28 0.72
CA ALA A 326 -15.04 16.04 0.10
C ALA A 326 -15.13 16.07 -1.44
N ARG A 327 -16.25 16.57 -2.01
CA ARG A 327 -16.43 16.74 -3.46
C ARG A 327 -15.46 17.74 -4.08
N SER A 328 -15.01 18.75 -3.32
CA SER A 328 -14.08 19.77 -3.82
C SER A 328 -12.63 19.25 -3.99
N ILE A 329 -12.29 18.12 -3.35
CA ILE A 329 -10.96 17.53 -3.39
C ILE A 329 -10.79 16.75 -4.68
N ARG A 330 -9.91 17.23 -5.56
CA ARG A 330 -9.68 16.70 -6.90
C ARG A 330 -8.19 16.48 -7.15
N THR A 331 -7.85 15.52 -8.00
CA THR A 331 -6.47 15.22 -8.40
C THR A 331 -5.92 16.36 -9.25
N ASN A 332 -4.68 16.78 -8.98
CA ASN A 332 -3.96 17.69 -9.87
C ASN A 332 -3.37 16.90 -11.04
N LEU A 333 -4.08 16.89 -12.17
CA LEU A 333 -3.69 16.11 -13.36
C LEU A 333 -2.36 16.56 -13.99
N THR A 334 -1.88 17.78 -13.70
CA THR A 334 -0.60 18.29 -14.21
C THR A 334 0.59 17.94 -13.31
N ALA A 335 0.33 17.45 -12.09
CA ALA A 335 1.39 17.05 -11.19
C ALA A 335 2.14 15.83 -11.72
N SER A 336 3.47 15.89 -11.66
CA SER A 336 4.31 14.72 -11.94
C SER A 336 4.09 13.65 -10.87
N GLY A 337 3.94 12.41 -11.30
CA GLY A 337 3.83 11.27 -10.39
C GLY A 337 5.20 10.71 -10.01
N PRO A 338 5.25 9.69 -9.15
CA PRO A 338 6.45 8.89 -8.92
C PRO A 338 6.86 8.02 -10.13
N ARG A 339 6.11 8.10 -11.24
CA ARG A 339 6.46 7.60 -12.56
C ARG A 339 6.87 8.80 -13.44
N PRO A 340 7.69 8.61 -14.49
CA PRO A 340 8.05 9.71 -15.41
C PRO A 340 6.85 10.44 -16.04
N ASN A 341 5.66 9.83 -15.99
CA ASN A 341 4.44 10.41 -16.52
C ASN A 341 3.62 11.17 -15.44
N PRO A 342 2.90 12.24 -15.82
CA PRO A 342 1.97 12.94 -14.94
C PRO A 342 0.90 12.02 -14.35
N GLN A 343 0.40 12.33 -13.14
CA GLN A 343 -0.67 11.55 -12.50
C GLN A 343 -1.96 11.48 -13.35
N GLY A 344 -2.19 12.46 -14.22
CA GLY A 344 -3.34 12.51 -15.12
C GLY A 344 -3.25 11.67 -16.41
N SER A 345 -2.18 10.92 -16.64
CA SER A 345 -2.05 10.13 -17.88
C SER A 345 -2.93 8.87 -17.93
N TYR A 346 -3.60 8.52 -16.82
CA TYR A 346 -4.51 7.37 -16.74
C TYR A 346 -5.97 7.84 -16.79
N HIS A 347 -6.62 7.67 -17.94
CA HIS A 347 -7.99 8.12 -18.17
C HIS A 347 -9.02 7.09 -17.68
N TYR A 348 -9.12 6.94 -16.36
CA TYR A 348 -10.02 5.99 -15.71
C TYR A 348 -11.50 6.13 -16.13
N GLY A 349 -11.93 7.35 -16.47
CA GLY A 349 -13.30 7.63 -16.92
C GLY A 349 -13.68 7.10 -18.30
N LEU A 350 -12.69 6.71 -19.12
CA LEU A 350 -12.91 6.13 -20.45
C LEU A 350 -12.92 4.60 -20.44
N ILE A 351 -12.66 3.99 -19.28
CA ILE A 351 -12.58 2.53 -19.14
C ILE A 351 -13.95 2.00 -18.71
N ASN A 352 -14.49 1.07 -19.50
CA ASN A 352 -15.75 0.43 -19.16
C ASN A 352 -15.60 -0.44 -17.91
N THR A 353 -16.52 -0.27 -16.96
CA THR A 353 -16.58 -1.12 -15.76
C THR A 353 -17.04 -2.52 -16.12
N SER A 354 -16.27 -3.52 -15.72
CA SER A 354 -16.59 -4.94 -15.90
C SER A 354 -17.69 -5.44 -14.94
N ARG A 355 -17.81 -4.81 -13.77
CA ARG A 355 -18.73 -5.23 -12.71
C ARG A 355 -19.06 -4.05 -11.80
N THR A 356 -20.30 -4.02 -11.29
CA THR A 356 -20.75 -3.09 -10.25
C THR A 356 -21.12 -3.87 -9.00
N ILE A 357 -20.50 -3.50 -7.87
CA ILE A 357 -20.66 -4.14 -6.58
C ILE A 357 -21.21 -3.08 -5.61
N VAL A 358 -22.41 -3.30 -5.08
CA VAL A 358 -23.06 -2.43 -4.10
C VAL A 358 -22.97 -3.08 -2.73
N LEU A 359 -22.21 -2.45 -1.82
CA LEU A 359 -21.98 -2.91 -0.45
C LEU A 359 -22.77 -2.05 0.52
N ALA A 360 -23.88 -2.58 1.05
CA ALA A 360 -24.69 -1.89 2.05
C ALA A 360 -24.25 -2.21 3.48
N SER A 361 -24.11 -1.14 4.27
CA SER A 361 -23.83 -1.19 5.70
C SER A 361 -25.07 -1.60 6.48
N SER A 362 -24.90 -2.48 7.47
CA SER A 362 -25.97 -2.83 8.39
C SER A 362 -25.45 -3.09 9.80
N ALA A 363 -26.28 -2.78 10.80
CA ALA A 363 -26.05 -3.06 12.20
C ALA A 363 -27.25 -3.80 12.78
N GLY A 364 -27.00 -4.80 13.61
CA GLY A 364 -28.06 -5.60 14.22
C GLY A 364 -27.53 -6.54 15.29
N GLN A 365 -28.36 -7.48 15.72
CA GLN A 365 -27.95 -8.51 16.66
C GLN A 365 -28.03 -9.89 16.01
N VAL A 366 -27.05 -10.74 16.30
CA VAL A 366 -27.06 -12.17 15.99
C VAL A 366 -26.82 -12.92 17.29
N ASN A 367 -27.75 -13.80 17.67
CA ASN A 367 -27.71 -14.54 18.94
C ASN A 367 -27.54 -13.63 20.17
N GLY A 368 -28.28 -12.51 20.20
CA GLY A 368 -28.24 -11.54 21.30
C GLY A 368 -26.98 -10.67 21.38
N LYS A 369 -26.03 -10.80 20.44
CA LYS A 369 -24.79 -10.00 20.39
C LYS A 369 -24.82 -9.00 19.24
N GLN A 370 -24.39 -7.77 19.52
CA GLN A 370 -24.20 -6.74 18.48
C GLN A 370 -23.26 -7.25 17.38
N ARG A 371 -23.68 -7.08 16.13
CA ARG A 371 -22.94 -7.39 14.91
C ARG A 371 -23.09 -6.27 13.88
N TYR A 372 -22.13 -6.22 12.96
CA TYR A 372 -22.16 -5.35 11.81
C TYR A 372 -21.81 -6.15 10.57
N ALA A 373 -22.38 -5.75 9.43
CA ALA A 373 -22.33 -6.53 8.22
C ALA A 373 -22.28 -5.69 6.96
N LEU A 374 -21.73 -6.29 5.91
CA LEU A 374 -21.83 -5.84 4.52
C LEU A 374 -22.71 -6.84 3.76
N ASN A 375 -23.74 -6.36 3.08
CA ASN A 375 -24.69 -7.20 2.33
C ASN A 375 -25.20 -8.41 3.16
N SER A 376 -25.58 -8.14 4.41
CA SER A 376 -26.07 -9.11 5.41
C SER A 376 -25.01 -10.09 5.96
N VAL A 377 -23.78 -10.10 5.44
CA VAL A 377 -22.70 -10.94 5.98
C VAL A 377 -21.91 -10.19 7.04
N SER A 378 -21.91 -10.72 8.27
CA SER A 378 -21.03 -10.29 9.35
C SER A 378 -19.82 -11.22 9.39
N TYR A 379 -18.66 -10.68 9.01
CA TYR A 379 -17.43 -11.44 8.85
C TYR A 379 -16.99 -12.13 10.15
N VAL A 380 -16.67 -13.41 10.04
CA VAL A 380 -15.97 -14.17 11.08
C VAL A 380 -14.63 -14.64 10.54
N ALA A 381 -13.57 -14.33 11.29
CA ALA A 381 -12.23 -14.76 10.97
C ALA A 381 -12.09 -16.29 11.14
N PRO A 382 -11.61 -17.03 10.13
CA PRO A 382 -11.32 -18.44 10.26
C PRO A 382 -10.06 -18.70 11.08
N ASP A 383 -9.77 -19.96 11.40
CA ASP A 383 -8.55 -20.39 12.11
C ASP A 383 -7.25 -20.19 11.30
N THR A 384 -7.37 -20.05 9.98
CA THR A 384 -6.28 -20.02 9.02
C THR A 384 -6.39 -18.77 8.15
N PRO A 385 -5.35 -17.92 8.04
CA PRO A 385 -5.40 -16.76 7.15
C PRO A 385 -5.82 -17.14 5.73
N LEU A 386 -6.78 -16.39 5.20
CA LEU A 386 -7.36 -16.59 3.88
C LEU A 386 -6.30 -16.62 2.78
N LYS A 387 -5.26 -15.78 2.88
CA LYS A 387 -4.18 -15.78 1.89
C LYS A 387 -3.38 -17.09 1.89
N LEU A 388 -3.08 -17.64 3.08
CA LEU A 388 -2.40 -18.93 3.20
C LEU A 388 -3.30 -20.07 2.72
N ALA A 389 -4.58 -20.05 3.09
CA ALA A 389 -5.55 -21.04 2.64
C ALA A 389 -5.72 -21.03 1.11
N ASP A 390 -5.75 -19.84 0.49
CA ASP A 390 -5.81 -19.69 -0.96
C ASP A 390 -4.54 -20.22 -1.65
N TYR A 391 -3.36 -19.87 -1.11
CA TYR A 391 -2.07 -20.32 -1.66
C TYR A 391 -1.89 -21.84 -1.59
N PHE A 392 -2.14 -22.43 -0.43
CA PHE A 392 -2.02 -23.88 -0.19
C PHE A 392 -3.24 -24.68 -0.64
N LYS A 393 -4.27 -24.02 -1.16
CA LYS A 393 -5.54 -24.64 -1.59
C LYS A 393 -6.22 -25.46 -0.50
N ILE A 394 -6.23 -24.93 0.73
CA ILE A 394 -6.79 -25.59 1.91
C ILE A 394 -8.31 -25.51 1.85
N SER A 395 -8.98 -26.67 1.76
CA SER A 395 -10.43 -26.74 1.71
C SER A 395 -11.10 -26.37 3.04
N GLY A 396 -12.29 -25.76 2.95
CA GLY A 396 -13.16 -25.53 4.11
C GLY A 396 -12.73 -24.38 5.02
N VAL A 397 -11.83 -23.51 4.58
CA VAL A 397 -11.49 -22.25 5.26
C VAL A 397 -12.41 -21.10 4.81
N PHE A 398 -12.64 -20.99 3.51
CA PHE A 398 -13.57 -20.02 2.93
C PHE A 398 -14.19 -20.57 1.64
N ARG A 399 -15.22 -19.90 1.14
CA ARG A 399 -15.81 -20.14 -0.18
C ARG A 399 -15.61 -18.88 -1.04
N PRO A 400 -14.97 -18.98 -2.23
CA PRO A 400 -14.90 -17.85 -3.15
C PRO A 400 -16.31 -17.36 -3.52
N GLY A 401 -16.55 -16.05 -3.46
CA GLY A 401 -17.87 -15.47 -3.75
C GLY A 401 -18.90 -15.72 -2.67
N SER A 402 -18.49 -15.86 -1.40
CA SER A 402 -19.40 -16.07 -0.25
C SER A 402 -20.24 -14.84 0.12
N ILE A 403 -20.01 -13.70 -0.54
CA ILE A 403 -20.80 -12.46 -0.38
C ILE A 403 -21.37 -12.03 -1.73
N SER A 404 -22.63 -11.58 -1.71
CA SER A 404 -23.31 -11.09 -2.90
C SER A 404 -22.82 -9.71 -3.32
N ASP A 405 -22.87 -9.44 -4.63
CA ASP A 405 -22.54 -8.13 -5.20
C ASP A 405 -23.56 -7.05 -4.84
N ARG A 406 -24.74 -7.43 -4.36
CA ARG A 406 -25.80 -6.50 -4.02
C ARG A 406 -26.40 -6.85 -2.66
N PRO A 407 -26.98 -5.86 -1.96
CA PRO A 407 -27.71 -6.10 -0.73
C PRO A 407 -28.86 -7.05 -1.00
N THR A 408 -28.98 -8.11 -0.19
CA THR A 408 -30.04 -9.12 -0.36
C THR A 408 -31.34 -8.76 0.36
N GLY A 409 -31.30 -7.75 1.23
CA GLY A 409 -32.41 -7.41 2.13
C GLY A 409 -32.63 -8.43 3.27
N GLY A 410 -31.82 -9.49 3.33
CA GLY A 410 -31.89 -10.49 4.38
C GLY A 410 -31.32 -10.01 5.72
N GLY A 411 -31.72 -10.68 6.80
CA GLY A 411 -31.15 -10.45 8.14
C GLY A 411 -29.65 -10.77 8.21
N ILE A 412 -28.97 -10.21 9.22
CA ILE A 412 -27.53 -10.41 9.40
C ILE A 412 -27.24 -11.88 9.77
N TYR A 413 -26.26 -12.50 9.11
CA TYR A 413 -25.73 -13.81 9.44
C TYR A 413 -24.21 -13.82 9.49
N LEU A 414 -23.64 -14.82 10.17
CA LEU A 414 -22.20 -14.98 10.31
C LEU A 414 -21.65 -15.83 9.16
N ASP A 415 -20.61 -15.36 8.48
CA ASP A 415 -19.87 -16.14 7.48
C ASP A 415 -18.48 -15.52 7.27
N THR A 416 -17.59 -16.23 6.58
CA THR A 416 -16.31 -15.69 6.14
C THR A 416 -16.47 -15.10 4.74
N SER A 417 -16.78 -13.79 4.65
CA SER A 417 -17.02 -13.08 3.39
C SER A 417 -15.74 -12.91 2.55
N VAL A 418 -15.72 -13.58 1.41
CA VAL A 418 -14.68 -13.46 0.38
C VAL A 418 -15.34 -13.09 -0.94
N LEU A 419 -15.08 -11.88 -1.40
CA LEU A 419 -15.53 -11.37 -2.68
C LEU A 419 -14.53 -11.80 -3.77
N GLN A 420 -14.99 -12.62 -4.70
CA GLN A 420 -14.18 -13.11 -5.81
C GLN A 420 -14.17 -12.09 -6.97
N THR A 421 -12.99 -11.76 -7.48
CA THR A 421 -12.78 -10.90 -8.67
C THR A 421 -11.61 -11.39 -9.51
N ASP A 422 -11.60 -11.02 -10.79
CA ASP A 422 -10.55 -11.41 -11.73
C ASP A 422 -9.45 -10.35 -11.82
N TYR A 423 -8.21 -10.80 -11.96
CA TYR A 423 -7.06 -9.95 -12.21
C TYR A 423 -7.26 -9.11 -13.48
N ARG A 424 -6.94 -7.82 -13.41
CA ARG A 424 -7.12 -6.78 -14.44
C ARG A 424 -8.56 -6.40 -14.75
N SER A 425 -9.52 -6.81 -13.91
CA SER A 425 -10.87 -6.25 -13.98
C SER A 425 -10.88 -4.79 -13.51
N PHE A 426 -11.76 -3.99 -14.13
CA PHE A 426 -12.04 -2.61 -13.70
C PHE A 426 -13.42 -2.60 -13.06
N VAL A 427 -13.50 -2.36 -11.76
CA VAL A 427 -14.70 -2.60 -10.94
C VAL A 427 -15.19 -1.32 -10.30
N GLU A 428 -16.50 -1.13 -10.33
CA GLU A 428 -17.19 -0.09 -9.54
C GLU A 428 -17.64 -0.68 -8.21
N PHE A 429 -17.19 -0.08 -7.11
CA PHE A 429 -17.74 -0.34 -5.79
C PHE A 429 -18.61 0.84 -5.36
N VAL A 430 -19.81 0.55 -4.91
CA VAL A 430 -20.73 1.53 -4.33
C VAL A 430 -20.93 1.16 -2.86
N PHE A 431 -20.45 2.00 -1.97
CA PHE A 431 -20.75 1.87 -0.56
C PHE A 431 -22.09 2.57 -0.27
N GLN A 432 -23.08 1.80 0.15
CA GLN A 432 -24.40 2.29 0.53
C GLN A 432 -24.48 2.35 2.06
N ASN A 433 -24.77 3.53 2.60
CA ASN A 433 -24.94 3.73 4.03
C ASN A 433 -26.40 4.06 4.35
N ASN A 434 -27.11 3.07 4.88
CA ASN A 434 -28.51 3.21 5.28
C ASN A 434 -28.66 3.57 6.76
N GLU A 435 -27.54 3.93 7.41
CA GLU A 435 -27.48 4.21 8.83
C GLU A 435 -27.33 5.72 9.07
N ASN A 436 -27.57 6.15 10.31
CA ASN A 436 -27.52 7.55 10.71
C ASN A 436 -26.14 8.03 11.20
N ILE A 437 -25.07 7.26 10.92
CA ILE A 437 -23.69 7.58 11.29
C ILE A 437 -22.81 7.63 10.04
N VAL A 438 -21.71 8.39 10.07
CA VAL A 438 -20.70 8.33 9.01
C VAL A 438 -19.98 6.98 9.06
N GLN A 439 -19.83 6.34 7.91
CA GLN A 439 -18.94 5.18 7.71
C GLN A 439 -17.62 5.65 7.11
N SER A 440 -16.57 4.86 7.29
CA SER A 440 -15.30 5.03 6.59
C SER A 440 -14.81 3.66 6.14
N TYR A 441 -14.49 3.51 4.86
CA TYR A 441 -14.05 2.26 4.26
C TYR A 441 -12.64 2.37 3.70
N HIS A 442 -11.82 1.38 4.02
CA HIS A 442 -10.45 1.25 3.54
C HIS A 442 -10.28 -0.04 2.74
N LEU A 443 -9.55 0.03 1.63
CA LEU A 443 -9.17 -1.12 0.82
C LEU A 443 -7.65 -1.28 0.85
N ASP A 444 -7.16 -2.34 1.51
CA ASP A 444 -5.74 -2.65 1.51
C ASP A 444 -5.26 -3.00 0.09
N GLY A 445 -3.99 -2.75 -0.20
CA GLY A 445 -3.36 -3.10 -1.47
C GLY A 445 -3.70 -2.19 -2.67
N TYR A 446 -4.62 -1.24 -2.50
CA TYR A 446 -5.13 -0.42 -3.59
C TYR A 446 -5.27 1.06 -3.24
N SER A 447 -5.08 1.89 -4.26
CA SER A 447 -5.70 3.21 -4.36
C SER A 447 -6.83 3.17 -5.38
N PHE A 448 -7.90 3.91 -5.14
CA PHE A 448 -9.10 3.94 -5.97
C PHE A 448 -9.54 5.39 -6.24
N PHE A 449 -10.26 5.58 -7.35
CA PHE A 449 -10.82 6.88 -7.72
C PHE A 449 -12.18 7.06 -7.07
N VAL A 450 -12.36 8.12 -6.26
CA VAL A 450 -13.68 8.45 -5.69
C VAL A 450 -14.49 9.24 -6.72
N VAL A 451 -15.29 8.52 -7.50
CA VAL A 451 -15.99 9.08 -8.67
C VAL A 451 -17.29 9.78 -8.30
N GLY A 452 -17.94 9.43 -7.20
CA GLY A 452 -19.19 10.08 -6.81
C GLY A 452 -19.55 9.85 -5.35
N MET A 453 -20.34 10.76 -4.80
CA MET A 453 -20.96 10.64 -3.48
C MET A 453 -22.17 11.56 -3.44
N ASP A 454 -23.30 11.11 -2.89
CA ASP A 454 -24.49 11.94 -2.68
C ASP A 454 -25.42 11.34 -1.61
N GLY A 455 -26.39 12.13 -1.16
CA GLY A 455 -27.47 11.68 -0.30
C GLY A 455 -28.42 10.69 -0.98
N GLY A 456 -29.10 9.88 -0.17
CA GLY A 456 -30.11 8.92 -0.61
C GLY A 456 -29.54 7.54 -0.96
N GLN A 457 -30.33 6.79 -1.73
CA GLN A 457 -29.94 5.48 -2.25
C GLN A 457 -29.26 5.64 -3.61
N TRP A 458 -28.16 4.95 -3.81
CA TRP A 458 -27.52 4.88 -5.12
C TRP A 458 -28.44 4.20 -6.13
N THR A 459 -28.51 4.75 -7.34
CA THR A 459 -29.17 4.13 -8.48
C THR A 459 -28.23 4.17 -9.69
N PRO A 460 -28.46 3.36 -10.74
CA PRO A 460 -27.67 3.48 -11.96
C PRO A 460 -27.62 4.88 -12.57
N ALA A 461 -28.67 5.70 -12.37
CA ALA A 461 -28.73 7.09 -12.82
C ALA A 461 -27.78 8.03 -12.06
N SER A 462 -27.34 7.65 -10.86
CA SER A 462 -26.35 8.40 -10.06
C SER A 462 -25.02 8.58 -10.79
N ARG A 463 -24.71 7.75 -11.79
CA ARG A 463 -23.52 7.88 -12.64
C ARG A 463 -23.46 9.18 -13.43
N ASN A 464 -24.61 9.84 -13.65
CA ASN A 464 -24.67 11.15 -14.31
C ASN A 464 -23.95 12.26 -13.52
N GLN A 465 -23.70 12.03 -12.23
CA GLN A 465 -22.99 12.97 -11.35
C GLN A 465 -21.51 12.60 -11.15
N TYR A 466 -21.01 11.54 -11.79
CA TYR A 466 -19.66 11.06 -11.54
C TYR A 466 -18.61 12.03 -12.09
N ASN A 467 -17.58 12.27 -11.27
CA ASN A 467 -16.36 12.88 -11.72
C ASN A 467 -15.48 11.84 -12.43
N LEU A 468 -15.51 11.87 -13.75
CA LEU A 468 -14.76 10.97 -14.63
C LEU A 468 -13.49 11.60 -15.22
N HIS A 469 -13.09 12.78 -14.71
CA HIS A 469 -11.95 13.54 -15.21
C HIS A 469 -10.81 13.62 -14.19
N ASP A 470 -11.09 14.14 -12.99
CA ASP A 470 -10.08 14.49 -11.98
C ASP A 470 -10.44 14.02 -10.56
N ALA A 471 -11.16 12.90 -10.44
CA ALA A 471 -11.46 12.27 -9.16
C ALA A 471 -10.20 12.03 -8.35
N VAL A 472 -10.28 12.29 -7.04
CA VAL A 472 -9.18 12.01 -6.12
C VAL A 472 -8.91 10.51 -6.06
N SER A 473 -7.66 10.11 -6.28
CA SER A 473 -7.19 8.75 -6.03
C SER A 473 -6.75 8.62 -4.58
N ARG A 474 -7.25 7.61 -3.85
CA ARG A 474 -6.98 7.43 -2.42
C ARG A 474 -7.28 6.01 -1.95
N CYS A 475 -6.97 5.65 -0.71
CA CYS A 475 -7.22 4.30 -0.16
C CYS A 475 -8.34 4.23 0.90
N THR A 476 -8.81 5.38 1.40
CA THR A 476 -9.88 5.43 2.41
C THR A 476 -10.96 6.44 2.03
N THR A 477 -12.24 6.06 2.02
CA THR A 477 -13.35 6.99 1.74
C THR A 477 -14.46 6.89 2.77
N GLN A 478 -15.03 8.05 3.11
CA GLN A 478 -16.20 8.14 3.97
C GLN A 478 -17.50 7.89 3.20
N VAL A 479 -18.55 7.49 3.92
CA VAL A 479 -19.93 7.44 3.43
C VAL A 479 -20.82 8.12 4.46
N TYR A 480 -21.43 9.24 4.08
CA TYR A 480 -22.26 10.02 4.98
C TYR A 480 -23.55 9.28 5.40
N PRO A 481 -24.23 9.70 6.48
CA PRO A 481 -25.50 9.12 6.89
C PRO A 481 -26.52 9.13 5.75
N MET A 482 -27.30 8.05 5.60
CA MET A 482 -28.36 7.96 4.58
C MET A 482 -27.89 8.35 3.17
N SER A 483 -26.67 7.96 2.80
CA SER A 483 -25.98 8.41 1.59
C SER A 483 -25.22 7.25 0.93
N TRP A 484 -24.60 7.51 -0.22
CA TRP A 484 -23.74 6.58 -0.93
C TRP A 484 -22.41 7.23 -1.35
N THR A 485 -21.41 6.39 -1.62
CA THR A 485 -20.13 6.80 -2.22
C THR A 485 -19.67 5.72 -3.18
N ALA A 486 -19.33 6.11 -4.40
CA ALA A 486 -18.91 5.24 -5.47
C ALA A 486 -17.42 5.43 -5.78
N ILE A 487 -16.72 4.32 -5.97
CA ILE A 487 -15.30 4.29 -6.32
C ILE A 487 -15.06 3.41 -7.55
N TYR A 488 -14.08 3.76 -8.36
CA TYR A 488 -13.54 2.91 -9.43
C TYR A 488 -12.18 2.36 -9.03
N VAL A 489 -11.99 1.06 -9.22
CA VAL A 489 -10.77 0.34 -8.86
C VAL A 489 -10.30 -0.50 -10.04
N ALA A 490 -9.04 -0.33 -10.42
CA ALA A 490 -8.36 -1.24 -11.34
C ALA A 490 -7.73 -2.37 -10.51
N LEU A 491 -8.20 -3.61 -10.68
CA LEU A 491 -7.74 -4.76 -9.89
C LEU A 491 -6.47 -5.36 -10.49
N ASP A 492 -5.36 -4.63 -10.38
CA ASP A 492 -4.05 -4.97 -10.95
C ASP A 492 -3.02 -5.52 -9.95
N ASN A 493 -3.46 -5.85 -8.73
CA ASN A 493 -2.66 -6.36 -7.64
C ASN A 493 -3.21 -7.72 -7.17
N VAL A 494 -2.66 -8.82 -7.70
CA VAL A 494 -3.11 -10.18 -7.36
C VAL A 494 -2.91 -10.43 -5.86
N GLY A 495 -3.89 -11.06 -5.24
CA GLY A 495 -3.80 -11.44 -3.83
C GLY A 495 -5.14 -11.47 -3.11
N MET A 496 -5.03 -11.49 -1.78
CA MET A 496 -6.16 -11.43 -0.87
C MET A 496 -6.07 -10.11 -0.10
N TRP A 497 -7.03 -9.21 -0.29
CA TRP A 497 -6.98 -7.83 0.22
C TRP A 497 -8.16 -7.53 1.12
N ASN A 498 -7.93 -6.92 2.29
CA ASN A 498 -9.02 -6.60 3.20
C ASN A 498 -9.73 -5.30 2.78
N LEU A 499 -11.05 -5.38 2.69
CA LEU A 499 -11.93 -4.22 2.59
C LEU A 499 -12.69 -4.10 3.91
N ARG A 500 -12.43 -3.05 4.68
CA ARG A 500 -12.95 -2.94 6.06
C ARG A 500 -13.51 -1.57 6.37
N SER A 501 -14.37 -1.53 7.38
CA SER A 501 -14.65 -0.30 8.10
C SER A 501 -13.41 0.16 8.87
N GLU A 502 -13.08 1.45 8.83
CA GLU A 502 -12.06 2.04 9.71
C GLU A 502 -12.62 2.38 11.10
N PHE A 503 -13.95 2.23 11.30
CA PHE A 503 -14.49 2.12 12.65
C PHE A 503 -14.14 0.74 13.22
N TRP A 504 -13.12 0.73 14.07
CA TRP A 504 -12.47 -0.48 14.59
C TRP A 504 -13.43 -1.48 15.24
N ALA A 505 -14.37 -1.03 16.08
CA ALA A 505 -15.35 -1.95 16.70
C ALA A 505 -16.28 -2.58 15.66
N ARG A 506 -16.61 -1.87 14.58
CA ARG A 506 -17.43 -2.43 13.50
C ARG A 506 -16.67 -3.45 12.70
N GLN A 507 -15.42 -3.17 12.36
CA GLN A 507 -14.51 -4.14 11.74
C GLN A 507 -14.39 -5.41 12.59
N TYR A 508 -14.07 -5.26 13.88
CA TYR A 508 -13.91 -6.37 14.82
C TYR A 508 -15.18 -7.22 14.95
N LEU A 509 -16.35 -6.59 14.92
CA LEU A 509 -17.65 -7.25 15.00
C LEU A 509 -18.26 -7.62 13.63
N GLY A 510 -17.46 -7.59 12.56
CA GLY A 510 -17.76 -8.25 11.29
C GLY A 510 -18.00 -7.36 10.07
N GLN A 511 -17.88 -6.03 10.17
CA GLN A 511 -18.03 -5.13 9.02
C GLN A 511 -16.75 -5.03 8.18
N GLN A 512 -16.41 -6.14 7.56
CA GLN A 512 -15.29 -6.27 6.64
C GLN A 512 -15.55 -7.44 5.68
N LEU A 513 -14.76 -7.51 4.62
CA LEU A 513 -14.68 -8.66 3.73
C LEU A 513 -13.25 -8.76 3.19
N TYR A 514 -12.95 -9.85 2.50
CA TYR A 514 -11.72 -9.97 1.73
C TYR A 514 -11.99 -10.03 0.25
N LEU A 515 -11.32 -9.18 -0.51
CA LEU A 515 -11.31 -9.18 -1.96
C LEU A 515 -10.22 -10.14 -2.45
N ARG A 516 -10.64 -11.22 -3.09
CA ARG A 516 -9.75 -12.16 -3.77
C ARG A 516 -9.60 -11.72 -5.22
N VAL A 517 -8.41 -11.23 -5.57
CA VAL A 517 -8.05 -10.83 -6.94
C VAL A 517 -7.27 -11.97 -7.56
N PHE A 518 -7.94 -12.74 -8.40
CA PHE A 518 -7.48 -14.05 -8.82
C PHE A 518 -6.92 -14.06 -10.23
N THR A 519 -5.88 -14.87 -10.43
CA THR A 519 -5.37 -15.27 -11.74
C THR A 519 -4.97 -16.75 -11.69
N THR A 520 -5.06 -17.44 -12.82
CA THR A 520 -4.51 -18.80 -12.97
C THR A 520 -3.00 -18.81 -13.18
N SER A 521 -2.42 -17.65 -13.50
CA SER A 521 -0.97 -17.46 -13.66
C SER A 521 -0.25 -17.62 -12.32
N THR A 522 0.82 -18.41 -12.32
CA THR A 522 1.75 -18.56 -11.18
C THR A 522 3.02 -17.74 -11.35
N SER A 523 3.01 -16.78 -12.27
CA SER A 523 4.17 -15.93 -12.56
C SER A 523 4.48 -14.98 -11.40
N ILE A 524 5.76 -14.87 -11.05
CA ILE A 524 6.28 -13.86 -10.12
C ILE A 524 6.02 -12.41 -10.58
N ARG A 525 5.66 -12.23 -11.86
CA ARG A 525 5.24 -10.93 -12.39
C ARG A 525 3.88 -10.50 -11.83
N ASP A 526 3.02 -11.47 -11.52
CA ASP A 526 1.64 -11.22 -11.14
C ASP A 526 1.47 -11.26 -9.61
N GLU A 527 2.10 -12.23 -8.93
CA GLU A 527 2.17 -12.30 -7.46
C GLU A 527 3.52 -12.90 -6.99
N PHE A 528 4.09 -12.37 -5.91
CA PHE A 528 5.30 -12.93 -5.31
C PHE A 528 5.03 -14.28 -4.60
N PRO A 529 6.05 -15.16 -4.54
CA PRO A 529 5.92 -16.38 -3.76
C PRO A 529 5.77 -16.04 -2.27
N VAL A 530 5.18 -16.97 -1.53
CA VAL A 530 5.09 -16.88 -0.06
C VAL A 530 6.47 -16.58 0.57
N PRO A 531 6.58 -15.58 1.47
CA PRO A 531 7.85 -15.19 2.08
C PRO A 531 8.53 -16.33 2.83
N LYS A 532 9.86 -16.41 2.77
CA LYS A 532 10.66 -17.47 3.42
C LYS A 532 10.48 -17.57 4.93
N ASN A 533 10.19 -16.44 5.55
CA ASN A 533 9.92 -16.29 6.96
C ASN A 533 8.42 -16.26 7.28
N ALA A 534 7.54 -16.63 6.34
CA ALA A 534 6.10 -16.68 6.59
C ALA A 534 5.80 -17.59 7.78
N ILE A 535 5.05 -17.05 8.74
CA ILE A 535 4.55 -17.81 9.88
C ILE A 535 3.32 -18.58 9.40
N LEU A 536 3.28 -19.88 9.70
CA LEU A 536 2.15 -20.75 9.40
C LEU A 536 1.35 -21.03 10.68
N CYS A 537 0.03 -21.04 10.55
CA CYS A 537 -0.90 -21.22 11.67
C CYS A 537 -2.23 -21.82 11.18
N GLY A 538 -3.09 -22.24 12.11
CA GLY A 538 -4.33 -22.94 11.80
C GLY A 538 -4.05 -24.23 11.02
N ARG A 539 -4.84 -24.47 9.98
CA ARG A 539 -4.69 -25.63 9.09
C ARG A 539 -3.48 -25.55 8.17
N ALA A 540 -2.84 -24.38 8.07
CA ALA A 540 -1.60 -24.23 7.31
C ALA A 540 -0.36 -24.67 8.12
N SER A 541 -0.50 -24.96 9.42
CA SER A 541 0.65 -25.29 10.31
C SER A 541 1.43 -26.54 9.89
N ASP A 542 0.77 -27.52 9.28
CA ASP A 542 1.40 -28.77 8.82
C ASP A 542 2.04 -28.66 7.42
N TYR A 543 1.89 -27.53 6.75
CA TYR A 543 2.44 -27.33 5.40
C TYR A 543 3.93 -26.97 5.47
N ILE A 544 4.70 -27.50 4.52
CA ILE A 544 6.14 -27.22 4.40
C ILE A 544 6.35 -26.20 3.28
N LEU A 545 7.03 -25.10 3.60
CA LEU A 545 7.50 -24.14 2.61
C LEU A 545 8.71 -24.71 1.87
N LEU A 546 8.48 -25.38 0.74
CA LEU A 546 9.54 -25.90 -0.11
C LEU A 546 10.11 -24.78 -1.00
N TYR A 547 11.19 -24.15 -0.54
CA TYR A 547 11.98 -23.25 -1.38
C TYR A 547 12.96 -24.08 -2.21
N ARG A 548 12.63 -24.32 -3.49
CA ARG A 548 13.60 -24.87 -4.44
C ARG A 548 14.66 -23.80 -4.66
N LYS A 549 15.80 -23.94 -3.98
CA LYS A 549 16.97 -23.08 -4.13
C LYS A 549 17.59 -23.37 -5.50
N VAL A 550 17.00 -22.81 -6.55
CA VAL A 550 17.70 -22.69 -7.83
C VAL A 550 18.75 -21.61 -7.57
N LEU A 551 19.98 -22.04 -7.28
CA LEU A 551 21.12 -21.15 -7.31
C LEU A 551 21.10 -20.44 -8.68
N PRO A 552 21.44 -19.14 -8.78
CA PRO A 552 21.81 -18.56 -10.06
C PRO A 552 23.16 -19.19 -10.43
N THR A 553 23.16 -20.46 -10.79
CA THR A 553 24.09 -20.92 -11.79
C THR A 553 23.70 -20.09 -13.00
N PHE A 554 24.57 -19.16 -13.40
CA PHE A 554 24.59 -18.75 -14.79
C PHE A 554 24.33 -20.01 -15.61
N ALA A 555 23.22 -20.05 -16.34
CA ALA A 555 22.91 -21.16 -17.22
C ALA A 555 23.83 -21.05 -18.44
N THR A 556 25.13 -21.28 -18.21
CA THR A 556 26.11 -21.71 -19.21
C THR A 556 25.96 -23.21 -19.52
N LEU A 557 24.92 -23.86 -19.02
CA LEU A 557 24.58 -25.24 -19.34
C LEU A 557 23.69 -25.22 -20.58
N LEU A 558 24.28 -25.64 -21.71
CA LEU A 558 23.72 -25.84 -23.06
C LEU A 558 24.11 -24.82 -24.15
N ILE A 559 25.13 -23.99 -23.94
CA ILE A 559 25.92 -23.45 -25.06
C ILE A 559 27.19 -24.29 -25.19
N GLY A 560 27.02 -25.53 -25.65
CA GLY A 560 28.14 -26.36 -26.07
C GLY A 560 28.71 -25.78 -27.36
N ASN A 561 29.92 -25.22 -27.28
CA ASN A 561 30.82 -24.93 -28.41
C ASN A 561 30.37 -23.96 -29.52
N SER A 562 29.32 -23.16 -29.35
CA SER A 562 28.89 -22.17 -30.36
C SER A 562 29.27 -20.73 -30.02
N GLY A 563 30.34 -20.53 -29.24
CA GLY A 563 30.94 -19.21 -29.09
C GLY A 563 31.45 -18.73 -30.45
N ALA A 564 30.79 -17.71 -30.99
CA ALA A 564 31.07 -17.01 -32.27
C ALA A 564 30.49 -17.59 -33.58
N SER A 565 29.69 -18.66 -33.58
CA SER A 565 29.11 -19.20 -34.83
C SER A 565 27.59 -19.44 -34.85
N SER A 566 26.88 -19.25 -33.72
CA SER A 566 25.43 -19.56 -33.60
C SER A 566 24.47 -18.50 -34.16
N PHE A 567 24.94 -17.46 -34.85
CA PHE A 567 24.08 -16.39 -35.35
C PHE A 567 24.27 -16.07 -36.84
N ASN A 568 24.64 -17.06 -37.67
CA ASN A 568 24.50 -16.92 -39.12
C ASN A 568 23.04 -17.10 -39.54
N LEU A 569 22.21 -16.08 -39.27
CA LEU A 569 20.92 -15.91 -39.93
C LEU A 569 21.19 -15.26 -41.29
N PRO A 570 20.77 -15.87 -42.42
CA PRO A 570 20.91 -15.25 -43.73
C PRO A 570 20.25 -13.86 -43.75
N GLY A 571 21.03 -12.81 -44.02
CA GLY A 571 20.52 -11.43 -44.13
C GLY A 571 20.57 -10.58 -42.86
N LEU A 572 21.16 -11.04 -41.76
CA LEU A 572 21.33 -10.25 -40.53
C LEU A 572 22.81 -10.18 -40.11
N GLU A 573 23.49 -9.08 -40.43
CA GLU A 573 24.79 -8.73 -39.84
C GLU A 573 24.58 -7.90 -38.57
N TYR A 574 25.19 -8.30 -37.45
CA TYR A 574 25.20 -7.48 -36.22
C TYR A 574 26.52 -7.62 -35.45
N ASP A 575 26.86 -6.59 -34.68
CA ASP A 575 28.05 -6.58 -33.82
C ASP A 575 27.72 -7.14 -32.41
N PRO A 576 28.33 -8.26 -31.99
CA PRO A 576 28.09 -8.86 -30.67
C PRO A 576 28.56 -7.98 -29.49
N GLN A 577 29.36 -6.94 -29.71
CA GLN A 577 29.74 -5.98 -28.68
C GLN A 577 28.61 -5.00 -28.32
N LEU A 578 27.57 -4.91 -29.15
CA LEU A 578 26.41 -4.02 -28.94
C LEU A 578 25.24 -4.70 -28.20
N LEU A 579 25.48 -5.87 -27.62
CA LEU A 579 24.54 -6.58 -26.74
C LEU A 579 24.50 -5.91 -25.36
N LEU A 580 23.42 -5.18 -25.08
CA LEU A 580 23.29 -4.41 -23.83
C LEU A 580 22.79 -5.26 -22.66
N HIS A 581 21.59 -5.84 -22.79
CA HIS A 581 20.95 -6.68 -21.78
C HIS A 581 20.04 -7.71 -22.45
N GLY A 582 19.90 -8.89 -21.83
CA GLY A 582 18.96 -9.92 -22.24
C GLY A 582 18.18 -10.52 -21.06
N GLN A 583 16.93 -10.90 -21.30
CA GLN A 583 16.15 -11.70 -20.35
C GLN A 583 16.19 -13.16 -20.78
N GLN A 584 16.30 -14.06 -19.81
CA GLN A 584 16.28 -15.49 -20.04
C GLN A 584 15.16 -16.12 -19.22
N TYR A 585 14.34 -16.94 -19.88
CA TYR A 585 13.28 -17.72 -19.27
C TYR A 585 13.50 -19.19 -19.60
N ILE A 586 13.50 -20.06 -18.59
CA ILE A 586 13.63 -21.50 -18.78
C ILE A 586 12.40 -22.17 -18.16
N GLU A 587 11.72 -22.98 -18.97
CA GLU A 587 10.64 -23.84 -18.53
C GLU A 587 11.10 -25.30 -18.62
N LEU A 588 11.01 -26.02 -17.49
CA LEU A 588 11.35 -27.43 -17.39
C LEU A 588 10.08 -28.27 -17.50
N TYR A 589 10.00 -29.13 -18.53
CA TYR A 589 8.86 -30.02 -18.73
C TYR A 589 9.05 -31.36 -18.01
N LYS A 590 10.29 -31.82 -17.86
CA LYS A 590 10.65 -33.04 -17.13
C LYS A 590 11.97 -32.87 -16.35
N PRO A 591 12.21 -33.65 -15.27
CA PRO A 591 13.53 -33.73 -14.63
C PRO A 591 14.58 -34.20 -15.63
N PHE A 592 15.79 -33.63 -15.57
CA PHE A 592 16.90 -34.14 -16.38
C PHE A 592 17.35 -35.52 -15.87
N PRO A 593 17.53 -36.50 -16.75
CA PRO A 593 18.11 -37.80 -16.38
C PRO A 593 19.56 -37.62 -15.91
N ALA A 594 20.01 -38.52 -15.05
CA ALA A 594 21.37 -38.47 -14.48
C ALA A 594 22.48 -38.64 -15.55
N SER A 595 22.15 -39.15 -16.73
CA SER A 595 23.02 -39.25 -17.90
C SER A 595 22.17 -39.34 -19.17
N SER A 596 22.29 -38.37 -20.08
CA SER A 596 21.69 -38.43 -21.42
C SER A 596 22.40 -37.52 -22.43
N GLN A 597 22.15 -37.75 -23.72
CA GLN A 597 22.52 -36.82 -24.78
C GLN A 597 21.33 -35.92 -25.11
N ILE A 598 21.57 -34.61 -25.23
CA ILE A 598 20.53 -33.63 -25.49
C ILE A 598 20.68 -33.10 -26.92
N HIS A 599 19.56 -32.99 -27.64
CA HIS A 599 19.45 -32.39 -28.96
C HIS A 599 18.66 -31.08 -28.87
N ASN A 600 19.26 -29.97 -29.28
CA ASN A 600 18.63 -28.64 -29.23
C ASN A 600 18.06 -28.26 -30.60
N LYS A 601 16.80 -27.81 -30.62
CA LYS A 601 16.20 -27.11 -31.76
C LYS A 601 16.04 -25.63 -31.41
N ILE A 602 16.63 -24.77 -32.23
CA ILE A 602 16.62 -23.32 -32.04
C ILE A 602 15.68 -22.71 -33.09
N SER A 603 14.81 -21.80 -32.67
CA SER A 603 13.91 -21.04 -33.54
C SER A 603 13.90 -19.57 -33.16
N LEU A 604 13.72 -18.70 -34.16
CA LEU A 604 13.40 -17.29 -33.93
C LEU A 604 11.93 -17.19 -33.53
N ALA A 605 11.67 -16.83 -32.28
CA ALA A 605 10.31 -16.69 -31.73
C ALA A 605 9.72 -15.29 -31.97
N GLY A 606 10.58 -14.26 -32.07
CA GLY A 606 10.13 -12.88 -32.30
C GLY A 606 11.26 -11.94 -32.73
N LEU A 607 10.90 -10.92 -33.51
CA LEU A 607 11.75 -9.77 -33.84
C LEU A 607 10.90 -8.50 -33.67
N HIS A 608 11.28 -7.64 -32.73
CA HIS A 608 10.53 -6.44 -32.39
C HIS A 608 11.36 -5.18 -32.61
N ASP A 609 10.95 -4.32 -33.54
CA ASP A 609 11.58 -3.02 -33.75
C ASP A 609 11.16 -2.01 -32.67
N LYS A 610 12.15 -1.33 -32.05
CA LYS A 610 11.98 -0.24 -31.07
C LYS A 610 12.51 1.10 -31.57
N GLY A 611 12.69 1.26 -32.88
CA GLY A 611 13.09 2.50 -33.55
C GLY A 611 14.60 2.80 -33.50
N LYS A 612 15.26 2.65 -32.34
CA LYS A 612 16.72 2.77 -32.19
C LYS A 612 17.43 1.45 -31.86
N ALA A 613 16.66 0.38 -31.72
CA ALA A 613 17.12 -0.96 -31.37
C ALA A 613 16.08 -1.99 -31.82
N ALA A 614 16.49 -3.23 -32.07
CA ALA A 614 15.61 -4.37 -32.27
C ALA A 614 15.72 -5.33 -31.07
N ILE A 615 14.62 -5.98 -30.70
CA ILE A 615 14.64 -7.09 -29.75
C ILE A 615 14.50 -8.39 -30.54
N LEU A 616 15.50 -9.26 -30.41
CA LEU A 616 15.51 -10.60 -30.98
C LEU A 616 15.11 -11.59 -29.88
N GLU A 617 14.05 -12.36 -30.09
CA GLU A 617 13.63 -13.43 -29.20
C GLU A 617 13.92 -14.79 -29.84
N ILE A 618 14.79 -15.57 -29.19
CA ILE A 618 15.21 -16.89 -29.64
C ILE A 618 14.72 -17.93 -28.64
N GLU A 619 14.06 -18.95 -29.15
CA GLU A 619 13.58 -20.07 -28.36
C GLU A 619 14.40 -21.32 -28.69
N THR A 620 14.97 -21.95 -27.66
CA THR A 620 15.70 -23.22 -27.76
C THR A 620 14.93 -24.30 -27.03
N LYS A 621 14.38 -25.27 -27.78
CA LYS A 621 13.78 -26.48 -27.23
C LYS A 621 14.82 -27.58 -27.15
N SER A 622 15.02 -28.13 -25.96
CA SER A 622 15.99 -29.19 -25.69
C SER A 622 15.27 -30.52 -25.54
N PHE A 623 15.66 -31.50 -26.36
CA PHE A 623 15.09 -32.84 -26.39
C PHE A 623 16.11 -33.85 -25.92
N GLU A 624 15.69 -34.91 -25.23
CA GLU A 624 16.54 -36.09 -25.04
C GLU A 624 16.71 -36.82 -26.37
N LYS A 625 17.95 -37.10 -26.77
CA LYS A 625 18.29 -37.61 -28.10
C LYS A 625 17.74 -39.02 -28.34
N ASP A 626 17.73 -39.86 -27.31
CA ASP A 626 17.37 -41.27 -27.44
C ASP A 626 15.85 -41.49 -27.38
N SER A 627 15.15 -40.76 -26.51
CA SER A 627 13.69 -40.88 -26.35
C SER A 627 12.89 -39.89 -27.21
N GLY A 628 13.51 -38.79 -27.65
CA GLY A 628 12.84 -37.68 -28.33
C GLY A 628 11.99 -36.80 -27.40
N ASP A 629 12.04 -37.04 -26.09
CA ASP A 629 11.25 -36.29 -25.11
C ASP A 629 11.71 -34.84 -24.99
N LEU A 630 10.75 -33.90 -24.95
CA LEU A 630 11.03 -32.50 -24.66
C LEU A 630 11.36 -32.34 -23.16
N LEU A 631 12.58 -31.90 -22.87
CA LEU A 631 13.08 -31.74 -21.50
C LEU A 631 12.85 -30.32 -20.99
N CYS A 632 13.20 -29.32 -21.79
CA CYS A 632 13.03 -27.92 -21.43
C CYS A 632 12.93 -26.99 -22.66
N MET A 633 12.37 -25.81 -22.44
CA MET A 633 12.41 -24.70 -23.38
C MET A 633 13.13 -23.52 -22.72
N ASN A 634 14.08 -22.93 -23.44
CA ASN A 634 14.82 -21.75 -23.03
C ASN A 634 14.50 -20.62 -24.02
N SER A 635 13.79 -19.58 -23.58
CA SER A 635 13.59 -18.35 -24.36
C SER A 635 14.59 -17.30 -23.90
N HIS A 636 15.27 -16.69 -24.87
CA HIS A 636 16.22 -15.62 -24.65
C HIS A 636 15.87 -14.42 -25.53
N SER A 637 15.66 -13.27 -24.90
CA SER A 637 15.42 -12.00 -25.61
C SER A 637 16.64 -11.10 -25.47
N ASN A 638 17.16 -10.59 -26.58
CA ASN A 638 18.32 -9.71 -26.64
C ASN A 638 17.95 -8.38 -27.28
N THR A 639 18.38 -7.27 -26.68
CA THR A 639 18.25 -5.95 -27.30
C THR A 639 19.50 -5.64 -28.11
N LEU A 640 19.34 -5.43 -29.41
CA LEU A 640 20.37 -5.10 -30.38
C LEU A 640 20.22 -3.63 -30.80
N THR A 641 21.24 -2.79 -30.63
CA THR A 641 21.27 -1.47 -31.26
C THR A 641 21.66 -1.65 -32.72
N VAL A 642 20.76 -1.37 -33.66
CA VAL A 642 21.04 -1.56 -35.09
C VAL A 642 21.30 -0.21 -35.77
N MET A 643 22.49 -0.06 -36.36
CA MET A 643 22.75 0.97 -37.37
C MET A 643 22.31 0.41 -38.72
N ILE A 644 21.02 0.50 -39.07
CA ILE A 644 20.54 0.12 -40.41
C ILE A 644 20.45 1.37 -41.27
N GLU A 645 21.39 1.53 -42.21
CA GLU A 645 21.14 2.28 -43.44
C GLU A 645 20.20 1.41 -44.31
N LEU A 646 18.92 1.77 -44.34
CA LEU A 646 17.95 1.11 -45.23
C LEU A 646 18.27 1.52 -46.68
N LYS A 647 18.99 0.67 -47.42
CA LYS A 647 18.90 0.69 -48.89
C LYS A 647 17.66 -0.10 -49.30
N GLN A 648 16.66 0.63 -49.79
CA GLN A 648 15.55 0.07 -50.55
C GLN A 648 16.07 -0.83 -51.66
N TYR A 649 15.60 -2.07 -51.70
CA TYR A 649 15.48 -2.83 -52.94
C TYR A 649 14.04 -3.32 -53.06
N THR A 650 13.36 -2.76 -54.06
CA THR A 650 12.15 -3.28 -54.70
C THR A 650 12.47 -4.56 -55.46
N GLU A 651 11.81 -5.65 -55.11
CA GLU A 651 10.78 -6.34 -55.92
C GLU A 651 10.07 -7.41 -55.06
#